data_AF-A0A9X3BHN0-F1
#
_entry.id   AF-A0A9X3BHN0-F1
#
_cell.length_a   1.000
_cell.length_b   1.000
_cell.length_c   1.000
_cell.angle_alpha   90.00
_cell.angle_beta   90.00
_cell.angle_gamma   90.00
#
_symmetry.space_group_name_H-M   'P 1'
#
loop_
_entity.id
_entity.type
_entity.pdbx_description
1 polymer ?
#
loop_
_entity_poly.entity_id
_entity_poly.type
_entity_poly.pdbx_seq_one_letter_code
_entity_poly.pdbx_strand_id
1 'polypeptide(L)'
;MSMKPDADKLVTGKFRYTLFQKVSDTTITIRGLWLLILFDLLAIFAFLFVDQGTDVLLSIAEDAANQFRIIPLFWLLVTLFFWSIAAEFCSRFIIYLSDNSGRSLAKVRVDYRKHLQKVIARVSLFFPLVLMILAFCKAWFSNHKDFYTPSINLAFGLIILLLCFLGLLLYWLYVGNGIVKAAQKYQSLQWLAISPREDQWVRKLYGILNDVRVDIPDIYTNMEGSAYNGPDLPRETTLPNGMTLPKEFLAYNNNPRQDNNLYIWMFKIPRSFYKCLFRQLFVLSVLAFLFIITFAFIVEVKAYMLFGATAMICLAFACWQIIYTGLHYLDKVQSKFPFRFFLMVMFLITTFFNKDHQVRILNEAAVDKRPQLTQHFDDWFHYLQADTLRRNIADRTYRDGLKKDTVPVVFIAAEGGALRTGAFTAMILAKLADQYPSFSKYIYCYSGVSGGTLGTNFFNAVYLNRKINSDTVSFASATETFFKTDFLAAVTGKLVFGEIINYFIPFHINRLDRAIALEEAWEDGWHQIDKEKNVLAGSFNQTVNNRLPAVFINTTEVETGLQCIWSNTIIDSLPLSKQRDVSRRVKTDIAYSTAINLSTRFPLISPGAAIYDKQNRIRRHFIDGGYYENTGAETLLEVMKALKLNNKPIKPYVLQFNFGDDDTTIKSKSVKAFSEVMEVVGGIYNTRSGRSNVAQYYLQQYVKELNGAFISLYLPLNTRKFPMNWILSNTAVTRLNKALEQMVIKNPSDTSDLKDKRELRKLFVYRQ
;
A
#
# COMPACT_ATOMS: atom_id res chain seq x y z
N MET A 1 -8.29 -6.94 46.32
CA MET A 1 -9.30 -7.56 47.19
C MET A 1 -8.88 -9.01 47.41
N SER A 2 -8.51 -9.35 48.64
CA SER A 2 -7.95 -10.63 49.07
C SER A 2 -9.07 -11.68 49.12
N MET A 3 -8.96 -12.76 48.34
CA MET A 3 -9.76 -13.96 48.54
C MET A 3 -8.84 -15.03 49.14
N LYS A 4 -9.08 -15.36 50.42
CA LYS A 4 -8.57 -16.57 51.07
C LYS A 4 -9.06 -17.81 50.30
N PRO A 5 -8.27 -18.89 50.21
CA PRO A 5 -8.77 -20.17 49.72
C PRO A 5 -9.54 -20.87 50.85
N ASP A 6 -10.82 -21.18 50.60
CA ASP A 6 -11.63 -22.05 51.47
C ASP A 6 -11.01 -23.45 51.53
N ALA A 7 -10.60 -23.87 52.73
CA ALA A 7 -9.91 -25.11 53.01
C ALA A 7 -10.81 -26.36 52.99
N ASP A 8 -12.14 -26.22 52.84
CA ASP A 8 -13.10 -27.33 53.00
C ASP A 8 -13.56 -28.03 51.71
N LYS A 9 -12.93 -27.76 50.55
CA LYS A 9 -13.24 -28.46 49.28
C LYS A 9 -12.22 -29.53 48.87
N LEU A 10 -11.41 -30.01 49.81
CA LEU A 10 -10.25 -30.86 49.52
C LEU A 10 -10.52 -32.37 49.44
N VAL A 11 -11.75 -32.86 49.66
CA VAL A 11 -11.93 -34.32 49.86
C VAL A 11 -12.68 -35.09 48.76
N THR A 12 -13.58 -34.53 47.92
CA THR A 12 -14.27 -35.35 46.88
C THR A 12 -14.76 -34.63 45.61
N GLY A 13 -14.35 -33.39 45.33
CA GLY A 13 -14.90 -32.63 44.20
C GLY A 13 -14.05 -32.65 42.92
N LYS A 14 -14.51 -33.30 41.84
CA LYS A 14 -14.00 -33.03 40.47
C LYS A 14 -14.01 -31.52 40.24
N PHE A 15 -12.84 -30.88 40.20
CA PHE A 15 -12.69 -29.47 39.86
C PHE A 15 -13.27 -29.26 38.45
N ARG A 16 -14.51 -28.76 38.35
CA ARG A 16 -15.14 -28.47 37.06
C ARG A 16 -14.44 -27.26 36.45
N TYR A 17 -13.59 -27.50 35.45
CA TYR A 17 -12.95 -26.44 34.70
C TYR A 17 -13.98 -25.72 33.83
N THR A 18 -14.49 -24.61 34.34
CA THR A 18 -15.65 -23.88 33.77
C THR A 18 -15.31 -23.20 32.44
N LEU A 19 -16.33 -22.92 31.63
CA LEU A 19 -16.17 -22.16 30.39
C LEU A 19 -15.55 -20.77 30.64
N PHE A 20 -15.98 -20.09 31.71
CA PHE A 20 -15.43 -18.79 32.10
C PHE A 20 -13.92 -18.86 32.39
N GLN A 21 -13.47 -19.89 33.11
CA GLN A 21 -12.04 -20.10 33.37
C GLN A 21 -11.26 -20.42 32.08
N LYS A 22 -11.84 -21.19 31.15
CA LYS A 22 -11.24 -21.43 29.83
C LYS A 22 -11.07 -20.16 29.02
N VAL A 23 -12.10 -19.30 28.98
CA VAL A 23 -12.05 -18.01 28.29
C VAL A 23 -10.99 -17.12 28.93
N SER A 24 -11.00 -16.99 30.26
CA SER A 24 -10.01 -16.20 31.00
C SER A 24 -8.57 -16.68 30.75
N ASP A 25 -8.32 -17.99 30.83
CA ASP A 25 -7.00 -18.56 30.57
C ASP A 25 -6.56 -18.36 29.12
N THR A 26 -7.48 -18.49 28.16
CA THR A 26 -7.22 -18.20 26.74
C THR A 26 -6.85 -16.73 26.52
N THR A 27 -7.62 -15.79 27.09
CA THR A 27 -7.35 -14.36 27.00
C THR A 27 -6.00 -14.00 27.60
N ILE A 28 -5.64 -14.57 28.76
CA ILE A 28 -4.35 -14.31 29.41
C ILE A 28 -3.19 -14.82 28.56
N THR A 29 -3.29 -16.04 28.00
CA THR A 29 -2.24 -16.60 27.15
C THR A 29 -2.06 -15.80 25.85
N ILE A 30 -3.15 -15.32 25.25
CA ILE A 30 -3.11 -14.59 23.98
C ILE A 30 -2.78 -13.10 24.16
N ARG A 31 -2.97 -12.53 25.36
CA ARG A 31 -2.76 -11.09 25.64
C ARG A 31 -1.39 -10.58 25.18
N GLY A 32 -0.32 -11.37 25.35
CA GLY A 32 1.02 -10.99 24.90
C GLY A 32 1.16 -10.86 23.38
N LEU A 33 0.29 -11.53 22.62
CA LEU A 33 0.33 -11.66 21.16
C LEU A 33 -0.48 -10.60 20.41
N TRP A 34 -1.02 -9.60 21.10
CA TRP A 34 -1.95 -8.63 20.52
C TRP A 34 -1.43 -7.96 19.24
N LEU A 35 -0.12 -7.68 19.13
CA LEU A 35 0.46 -7.06 17.93
C LEU A 35 0.55 -8.04 16.76
N LEU A 36 0.85 -9.33 17.03
CA LEU A 36 0.87 -10.37 16.00
C LEU A 36 -0.55 -10.57 15.45
N ILE A 37 -1.54 -10.60 16.34
CA ILE A 37 -2.97 -10.66 15.96
C ILE A 37 -3.37 -9.43 15.15
N LEU A 38 -2.87 -8.23 15.50
CA LEU A 38 -3.13 -7.03 14.71
C LEU A 38 -2.60 -7.17 13.28
N PHE A 39 -1.39 -7.71 13.09
CA PHE A 39 -0.84 -7.96 11.75
C PHE A 39 -1.68 -8.98 10.98
N ASP A 40 -2.12 -10.05 11.63
CA ASP A 40 -2.99 -11.06 11.03
C ASP A 40 -4.34 -10.48 10.60
N LEU A 41 -4.94 -9.61 11.42
CA LEU A 41 -6.18 -8.89 11.09
C LEU A 41 -6.01 -7.93 9.92
N LEU A 42 -4.90 -7.20 9.87
CA LEU A 42 -4.56 -6.32 8.74
C LEU A 42 -4.40 -7.13 7.44
N ALA A 43 -3.74 -8.29 7.50
CA ALA A 43 -3.58 -9.17 6.37
C ALA A 43 -4.92 -9.74 5.88
N ILE A 44 -5.78 -10.19 6.80
CA ILE A 44 -7.16 -10.64 6.49
C ILE A 44 -7.93 -9.54 5.77
N PHE A 45 -7.91 -8.32 6.31
CA PHE A 45 -8.60 -7.18 5.72
C PHE A 45 -8.07 -6.90 4.29
N ALA A 46 -6.76 -6.79 4.14
CA ALA A 46 -6.11 -6.47 2.86
C ALA A 46 -6.37 -7.52 1.76
N PHE A 47 -6.30 -8.81 2.07
CA PHE A 47 -6.42 -9.86 1.04
C PHE A 47 -7.87 -10.36 0.83
N LEU A 48 -8.71 -10.38 1.87
CA LEU A 48 -10.06 -10.95 1.79
C LEU A 48 -11.17 -9.90 1.63
N PHE A 49 -11.00 -8.68 2.13
CA PHE A 49 -12.08 -7.68 2.15
C PHE A 49 -11.89 -6.53 1.16
N VAL A 50 -10.65 -6.31 0.69
CA VAL A 50 -10.30 -5.20 -0.20
C VAL A 50 -10.16 -5.72 -1.64
N ASP A 51 -10.83 -5.06 -2.61
CA ASP A 51 -10.80 -5.46 -4.03
C ASP A 51 -9.38 -5.37 -4.62
N GLN A 52 -8.58 -4.41 -4.15
CA GLN A 52 -7.18 -4.24 -4.53
C GLN A 52 -6.34 -5.50 -4.25
N GLY A 53 -6.55 -6.15 -3.09
CA GLY A 53 -5.85 -7.39 -2.76
C GLY A 53 -6.19 -8.52 -3.71
N THR A 54 -7.42 -8.54 -4.24
CA THR A 54 -7.84 -9.53 -5.24
C THR A 54 -7.14 -9.32 -6.58
N ASP A 55 -6.95 -8.08 -7.01
CA ASP A 55 -6.32 -7.76 -8.30
C ASP A 55 -4.81 -8.06 -8.30
N VAL A 56 -4.12 -7.83 -7.18
CA VAL A 56 -2.70 -8.20 -7.03
C VAL A 56 -2.51 -9.72 -7.16
N LEU A 57 -3.37 -10.52 -6.53
CA LEU A 57 -3.31 -11.99 -6.64
C LEU A 57 -3.66 -12.48 -8.04
N LEU A 58 -4.61 -11.82 -8.71
CA LEU A 58 -4.97 -12.12 -10.08
C LEU A 58 -3.79 -11.86 -11.03
N SER A 59 -3.08 -10.75 -10.87
CA SER A 59 -1.87 -10.44 -11.64
C SER A 59 -0.80 -11.53 -11.50
N ILE A 60 -0.57 -12.06 -10.30
CA ILE A 60 0.40 -13.17 -10.09
C ILE A 60 -0.02 -14.43 -10.87
N ALA A 61 -1.31 -14.78 -10.85
CA ALA A 61 -1.82 -15.94 -11.56
C ALA A 61 -1.72 -15.76 -13.08
N GLU A 62 -1.99 -14.56 -13.59
CA GLU A 62 -1.90 -14.24 -15.02
C GLU A 62 -0.47 -14.20 -15.54
N ASP A 63 0.47 -13.66 -14.77
CA ASP A 63 1.89 -13.63 -15.12
C ASP A 63 2.43 -15.06 -15.26
N ALA A 64 2.04 -15.95 -14.34
CA ALA A 64 2.36 -17.37 -14.42
C ALA A 64 1.68 -18.05 -15.62
N ALA A 65 0.42 -17.72 -15.90
CA ALA A 65 -0.38 -18.38 -16.95
C ALA A 65 -0.04 -17.96 -18.38
N ASN A 66 0.20 -16.66 -18.60
CA ASN A 66 0.22 -16.07 -19.94
C ASN A 66 1.63 -15.66 -20.37
N GLN A 67 2.49 -15.27 -19.42
CA GLN A 67 3.83 -14.77 -19.71
C GLN A 67 4.93 -15.74 -19.27
N PHE A 68 4.56 -16.88 -18.65
CA PHE A 68 5.47 -17.80 -17.97
C PHE A 68 6.40 -17.10 -16.96
N ARG A 69 5.96 -15.94 -16.44
CA ARG A 69 6.69 -15.14 -15.46
C ARG A 69 6.39 -15.67 -14.07
N ILE A 70 7.18 -16.64 -13.62
CA ILE A 70 7.01 -17.30 -12.32
C ILE A 70 7.71 -16.55 -11.16
N ILE A 71 8.44 -15.47 -11.44
CA ILE A 71 9.26 -14.76 -10.45
C ILE A 71 8.40 -14.20 -9.29
N PRO A 72 7.27 -13.52 -9.52
CA PRO A 72 6.42 -13.04 -8.41
C PRO A 72 5.85 -14.19 -7.57
N LEU A 73 5.44 -15.30 -8.21
CA LEU A 73 4.94 -16.48 -7.53
C LEU A 73 6.03 -17.15 -6.67
N PHE A 74 7.25 -17.26 -7.20
CA PHE A 74 8.39 -17.80 -6.46
C PHE A 74 8.63 -16.98 -5.18
N TRP A 75 8.72 -15.65 -5.30
CA TRP A 75 8.93 -14.79 -4.15
C TRP A 75 7.76 -14.79 -3.16
N LEU A 76 6.53 -14.94 -3.64
CA LEU A 76 5.37 -15.15 -2.77
C LEU A 76 5.54 -16.42 -1.90
N LEU A 77 5.91 -17.55 -2.51
CA LEU A 77 6.11 -18.81 -1.77
C LEU A 77 7.26 -18.71 -0.76
N VAL A 78 8.38 -18.10 -1.16
CA VAL A 78 9.54 -17.88 -0.27
C VAL A 78 9.18 -16.99 0.92
N THR A 79 8.46 -15.89 0.68
CA THR A 79 8.12 -14.94 1.75
C THR A 79 7.01 -15.47 2.67
N LEU A 80 6.06 -16.27 2.15
CA LEU A 80 5.10 -17.01 2.97
C LEU A 80 5.76 -18.03 3.88
N PHE A 81 6.79 -18.74 3.38
CA PHE A 81 7.58 -19.65 4.20
C PHE A 81 8.23 -18.91 5.39
N PHE A 82 8.87 -17.77 5.12
CA PHE A 82 9.48 -16.96 6.18
C PHE A 82 8.46 -16.38 7.16
N TRP A 83 7.32 -15.88 6.67
CA TRP A 83 6.26 -15.38 7.54
C TRP A 83 5.70 -16.47 8.45
N SER A 84 5.44 -17.67 7.90
CA SER A 84 4.95 -18.82 8.66
C SER A 84 5.90 -19.21 9.79
N ILE A 85 7.20 -19.28 9.50
CA ILE A 85 8.25 -19.60 10.48
C ILE A 85 8.36 -18.51 11.55
N ALA A 86 8.36 -17.24 11.14
CA ALA A 86 8.43 -16.11 12.03
C ALA A 86 7.22 -16.08 12.98
N ALA A 87 6.01 -16.32 12.46
CA ALA A 87 4.77 -16.31 13.23
C ALA A 87 4.75 -17.43 14.29
N GLU A 88 5.17 -18.65 13.95
CA GLU A 88 5.30 -19.75 14.93
C GLU A 88 6.29 -19.38 16.04
N PHE A 89 7.49 -18.93 15.65
CA PHE A 89 8.56 -18.64 16.59
C PHE A 89 8.20 -17.49 17.53
N CYS A 90 7.70 -16.38 16.98
CA CYS A 90 7.34 -15.20 17.74
C CYS A 90 6.18 -15.48 18.71
N SER A 91 5.13 -16.16 18.25
CA SER A 91 4.01 -16.56 19.12
C SER A 91 4.49 -17.41 20.30
N ARG A 92 5.31 -18.44 20.02
CA ARG A 92 5.85 -19.31 21.04
C ARG A 92 6.76 -18.57 22.03
N PHE A 93 7.69 -17.75 21.52
CA PHE A 93 8.65 -17.00 22.34
C PHE A 93 7.96 -15.98 23.25
N ILE A 94 6.98 -15.24 22.75
CA ILE A 94 6.25 -14.25 23.56
C ILE A 94 5.43 -14.94 24.66
N ILE A 95 4.81 -16.10 24.39
CA ILE A 95 4.13 -16.86 25.44
C ILE A 95 5.14 -17.31 26.51
N TYR A 96 6.30 -17.84 26.12
CA TYR A 96 7.37 -18.20 27.06
C TYR A 96 7.85 -17.05 27.95
N LEU A 97 7.84 -15.83 27.41
CA LEU A 97 8.24 -14.63 28.13
C LEU A 97 7.15 -14.11 29.08
N SER A 98 5.87 -14.31 28.73
CA SER A 98 4.74 -13.68 29.41
C SER A 98 4.00 -14.59 30.39
N ASP A 99 4.02 -15.91 30.19
CA ASP A 99 3.25 -16.87 31.00
C ASP A 99 4.10 -17.51 32.11
N ASN A 100 3.85 -17.08 33.35
CA ASN A 100 4.42 -17.65 34.59
C ASN A 100 3.32 -18.28 35.47
N SER A 101 2.39 -19.02 34.86
CA SER A 101 1.24 -19.58 35.58
C SER A 101 1.46 -20.98 36.17
N GLY A 102 2.56 -21.64 35.82
CA GLY A 102 2.80 -23.07 36.04
C GLY A 102 2.73 -23.54 37.51
N ARG A 103 2.90 -22.64 38.47
CA ARG A 103 2.73 -22.92 39.92
C ARG A 103 1.58 -22.15 40.59
N SER A 104 1.01 -21.17 39.92
CA SER A 104 -0.06 -20.32 40.46
C SER A 104 -1.46 -20.90 40.24
N LEU A 105 -1.58 -21.93 39.39
CA LEU A 105 -2.86 -22.49 38.96
C LEU A 105 -2.94 -23.99 39.26
N ALA A 106 -4.17 -24.49 39.40
CA ALA A 106 -4.45 -25.92 39.50
C ALA A 106 -3.96 -26.69 38.27
N LYS A 107 -3.53 -27.95 38.45
CA LYS A 107 -2.94 -28.81 37.41
C LYS A 107 -3.74 -28.84 36.10
N VAL A 108 -5.07 -28.97 36.18
CA VAL A 108 -5.98 -29.00 35.01
C VAL A 108 -5.87 -27.71 34.17
N ARG A 109 -5.74 -26.55 34.81
CA ARG A 109 -5.61 -25.25 34.14
C ARG A 109 -4.23 -25.08 33.52
N VAL A 110 -3.18 -25.52 34.23
CA VAL A 110 -1.80 -25.52 33.71
C VAL A 110 -1.70 -26.40 32.46
N ASP A 111 -2.28 -27.61 32.48
CA ASP A 111 -2.26 -28.52 31.34
C ASP A 111 -3.07 -27.97 30.15
N TYR A 112 -4.16 -27.26 30.41
CA TYR A 112 -4.88 -26.51 29.37
C TYR A 112 -4.04 -25.38 28.75
N ARG A 113 -3.34 -24.57 29.56
CA ARG A 113 -2.46 -23.52 29.04
C ARG A 113 -1.28 -24.07 28.25
N LYS A 114 -0.68 -25.20 28.67
CA LYS A 114 0.34 -25.92 27.88
C LYS A 114 -0.20 -26.38 26.54
N HIS A 115 -1.45 -26.85 26.50
CA HIS A 115 -2.12 -27.21 25.26
C HIS A 115 -2.34 -25.98 24.38
N LEU A 116 -2.88 -24.89 24.92
CA LEU A 116 -3.07 -23.62 24.20
C LEU A 116 -1.78 -23.11 23.59
N GLN A 117 -0.68 -23.09 24.34
CA GLN A 117 0.61 -22.64 23.83
C GLN A 117 1.04 -23.41 22.57
N LYS A 118 0.86 -24.73 22.55
CA LYS A 118 1.16 -25.57 21.37
C LYS A 118 0.19 -25.31 20.22
N VAL A 119 -1.10 -25.15 20.51
CA VAL A 119 -2.14 -24.89 19.51
C VAL A 119 -1.90 -23.54 18.86
N ILE A 120 -1.68 -22.49 19.64
CA ILE A 120 -1.44 -21.12 19.14
C ILE A 120 -0.22 -21.09 18.23
N ALA A 121 0.91 -21.67 18.64
CA ALA A 121 2.11 -21.72 17.80
C ALA A 121 1.85 -22.43 16.45
N ARG A 122 1.11 -23.56 16.47
CA ARG A 122 0.73 -24.29 15.24
C ARG A 122 -0.25 -23.51 14.38
N VAL A 123 -1.23 -22.83 14.97
CA VAL A 123 -2.17 -21.98 14.23
C VAL A 123 -1.41 -20.84 13.57
N SER A 124 -0.50 -20.16 14.29
CA SER A 124 0.36 -19.11 13.73
C SER A 124 1.24 -19.61 12.60
N LEU A 125 1.75 -20.85 12.67
CA LEU A 125 2.55 -21.47 11.61
C LEU A 125 1.77 -21.59 10.29
N PHE A 126 0.52 -22.05 10.34
CA PHE A 126 -0.27 -22.30 9.12
C PHE A 126 -1.14 -21.12 8.69
N PHE A 127 -1.29 -20.11 9.55
CA PHE A 127 -2.16 -18.96 9.29
C PHE A 127 -1.86 -18.25 7.96
N PRO A 128 -0.59 -17.86 7.64
CA PRO A 128 -0.29 -17.18 6.38
C PRO A 128 -0.70 -17.98 5.14
N LEU A 129 -0.48 -19.29 5.16
CA LEU A 129 -0.85 -20.20 4.08
C LEU A 129 -2.36 -20.32 3.92
N VAL A 130 -3.09 -20.54 5.01
CA VAL A 130 -4.55 -20.66 5.00
C VAL A 130 -5.17 -19.37 4.47
N LEU A 131 -4.69 -18.21 4.95
CA LEU A 131 -5.11 -16.91 4.45
C LEU A 131 -4.89 -16.79 2.93
N MET A 132 -3.70 -17.15 2.45
CA MET A 132 -3.36 -17.02 1.04
C MET A 132 -4.19 -17.97 0.15
N ILE A 133 -4.41 -19.22 0.59
CA ILE A 133 -5.30 -20.17 -0.10
C ILE A 133 -6.71 -19.59 -0.22
N LEU A 134 -7.28 -19.09 0.88
CA LEU A 134 -8.60 -18.47 0.88
C LEU A 134 -8.66 -17.25 -0.05
N ALA A 135 -7.60 -16.44 -0.09
CA ALA A 135 -7.51 -15.26 -0.93
C ALA A 135 -7.45 -15.61 -2.43
N PHE A 136 -6.65 -16.62 -2.83
CA PHE A 136 -6.64 -17.11 -4.21
C PHE A 136 -7.97 -17.76 -4.60
N CYS A 137 -8.60 -18.54 -3.71
CA CYS A 137 -9.94 -19.07 -3.95
C CYS A 137 -10.95 -17.94 -4.19
N LYS A 138 -10.96 -16.91 -3.33
CA LYS A 138 -11.82 -15.73 -3.51
C LYS A 138 -11.55 -15.04 -4.86
N ALA A 139 -10.28 -14.85 -5.21
CA ALA A 139 -9.89 -14.21 -6.46
C ALA A 139 -10.37 -14.99 -7.68
N TRP A 140 -10.26 -16.32 -7.64
CA TRP A 140 -10.79 -17.22 -8.66
C TRP A 140 -12.32 -17.15 -8.74
N PHE A 141 -13.04 -17.35 -7.62
CA PHE A 141 -14.51 -17.30 -7.60
C PHE A 141 -15.07 -15.97 -8.11
N SER A 142 -14.36 -14.87 -7.84
CA SER A 142 -14.78 -13.54 -8.27
C SER A 142 -14.57 -13.28 -9.77
N ASN A 143 -13.65 -13.98 -10.44
CA ASN A 143 -13.19 -13.65 -11.79
C ASN A 143 -13.25 -14.80 -12.82
N HIS A 144 -13.54 -16.04 -12.41
CA HIS A 144 -13.48 -17.22 -13.27
C HIS A 144 -14.30 -17.13 -14.57
N LYS A 145 -15.39 -16.34 -14.57
CA LYS A 145 -16.24 -16.13 -15.75
C LYS A 145 -15.57 -15.29 -16.85
N ASP A 146 -14.53 -14.53 -16.51
CA ASP A 146 -13.81 -13.66 -17.43
C ASP A 146 -12.52 -14.30 -17.95
N PHE A 147 -12.20 -15.54 -17.54
CA PHE A 147 -11.04 -16.26 -18.02
C PHE A 147 -11.35 -16.92 -19.38
N TYR A 148 -10.94 -16.25 -20.45
CA TYR A 148 -11.09 -16.76 -21.82
C TYR A 148 -10.06 -17.85 -22.18
N THR A 149 -8.95 -17.93 -21.44
CA THR A 149 -7.89 -18.92 -21.65
C THR A 149 -7.90 -19.99 -20.54
N PRO A 150 -7.88 -21.29 -20.89
CA PRO A 150 -7.77 -22.37 -19.90
C PRO A 150 -6.50 -22.31 -19.04
N SER A 151 -5.44 -21.65 -19.53
CA SER A 151 -4.15 -21.49 -18.83
C SER A 151 -4.29 -20.79 -17.48
N ILE A 152 -5.20 -19.82 -17.35
CA ILE A 152 -5.40 -19.09 -16.09
C ILE A 152 -6.01 -20.01 -15.03
N ASN A 153 -7.02 -20.80 -15.38
CA ASN A 153 -7.61 -21.78 -14.46
C ASN A 153 -6.58 -22.82 -13.99
N LEU A 154 -5.74 -23.31 -14.90
CA LEU A 154 -4.65 -24.21 -14.58
C LEU A 154 -3.64 -23.55 -13.62
N ALA A 155 -3.28 -22.29 -13.86
CA ALA A 155 -2.37 -21.54 -13.00
C ALA A 155 -2.93 -21.39 -11.57
N PHE A 156 -4.21 -21.06 -11.39
CA PHE A 156 -4.82 -21.06 -10.05
C PHE A 156 -4.74 -22.43 -9.38
N GLY A 157 -5.05 -23.52 -10.11
CA GLY A 157 -4.93 -24.88 -9.60
C GLY A 157 -3.50 -25.24 -9.16
N LEU A 158 -2.50 -24.89 -9.98
CA LEU A 158 -1.09 -25.09 -9.67
C LEU A 158 -0.63 -24.26 -8.47
N ILE A 159 -1.07 -23.00 -8.35
CA ILE A 159 -0.75 -22.13 -7.21
C ILE A 159 -1.30 -22.74 -5.92
N ILE A 160 -2.56 -23.19 -5.90
CA ILE A 160 -3.14 -23.86 -4.73
C ILE A 160 -2.36 -25.14 -4.38
N LEU A 161 -1.97 -25.94 -5.38
CA LEU A 161 -1.17 -27.14 -5.16
C LEU A 161 0.21 -26.82 -4.56
N LEU A 162 0.87 -25.77 -5.04
CA LEU A 162 2.15 -25.30 -4.51
C LEU A 162 2.01 -24.78 -3.07
N LEU A 163 0.92 -24.07 -2.75
CA LEU A 163 0.63 -23.62 -1.39
C LEU A 163 0.36 -24.82 -0.45
N CYS A 164 -0.36 -25.83 -0.92
CA CYS A 164 -0.56 -27.09 -0.18
C CYS A 164 0.76 -27.85 0.03
N PHE A 165 1.62 -27.92 -0.98
CA PHE A 165 2.95 -28.51 -0.86
C PHE A 165 3.82 -27.76 0.16
N LEU A 166 3.76 -26.43 0.15
CA LEU A 166 4.42 -25.60 1.16
C LEU A 166 3.88 -25.89 2.57
N GLY A 167 2.57 -26.09 2.71
CA GLY A 167 1.94 -26.54 3.95
C GLY A 167 2.44 -27.91 4.42
N LEU A 168 2.56 -28.88 3.51
CA LEU A 168 3.13 -30.20 3.81
C LEU A 168 4.60 -30.10 4.23
N LEU A 169 5.39 -29.24 3.59
CA LEU A 169 6.76 -28.96 3.96
C LEU A 169 6.85 -28.37 5.38
N LEU A 170 6.04 -27.36 5.70
CA LEU A 170 5.99 -26.77 7.03
C LEU A 170 5.54 -27.79 8.09
N TYR A 171 4.54 -28.61 7.76
CA TYR A 171 4.10 -29.70 8.63
C TYR A 171 5.24 -30.69 8.91
N TRP A 172 5.94 -31.14 7.88
CA TRP A 172 7.06 -32.06 8.03
C TRP A 172 8.20 -31.45 8.87
N LEU A 173 8.54 -30.18 8.62
CA LEU A 173 9.59 -29.45 9.34
C LEU A 173 9.28 -29.29 10.84
N TYR A 174 8.07 -28.84 11.19
CA TYR A 174 7.71 -28.46 12.55
C TYR A 174 6.93 -29.53 13.32
N VAL A 175 5.88 -30.10 12.72
CA VAL A 175 5.04 -31.11 13.38
C VAL A 175 5.67 -32.50 13.28
N GLY A 176 6.28 -32.82 12.13
CA GLY A 176 6.99 -34.07 11.87
C GLY A 176 8.41 -34.16 12.47
N ASN A 177 8.82 -33.14 13.26
CA ASN A 177 10.15 -33.01 13.84
C ASN A 177 11.31 -33.00 12.82
N GLY A 178 11.06 -32.61 11.57
CA GLY A 178 12.09 -32.52 10.52
C GLY A 178 13.26 -31.62 10.91
N ILE A 179 12.98 -30.45 11.52
CA ILE A 179 14.03 -29.53 12.01
C ILE A 179 14.89 -30.19 13.09
N VAL A 180 14.27 -30.93 14.02
CA VAL A 180 15.00 -31.62 15.10
C VAL A 180 15.89 -32.71 14.52
N LYS A 181 15.38 -33.51 13.58
CA LYS A 181 16.16 -34.55 12.89
C LYS A 181 17.35 -33.94 12.11
N ALA A 182 17.13 -32.83 11.42
CA ALA A 182 18.18 -32.12 10.70
C ALA A 182 19.24 -31.55 11.66
N ALA A 183 18.82 -30.95 12.77
CA ALA A 183 19.70 -30.42 13.81
C ALA A 183 20.53 -31.51 14.50
N GLN A 184 20.00 -32.73 14.65
CA GLN A 184 20.74 -33.89 15.14
C GLN A 184 21.76 -34.40 14.13
N LYS A 185 21.44 -34.34 12.83
CA LYS A 185 22.31 -34.83 11.75
C LYS A 185 23.45 -33.84 11.42
N TYR A 186 23.20 -32.54 11.47
CA TYR A 186 24.14 -31.51 11.04
C TYR A 186 24.47 -30.53 12.18
N GLN A 187 25.74 -30.48 12.58
CA GLN A 187 26.20 -29.63 13.69
C GLN A 187 25.94 -28.13 13.44
N SER A 188 26.05 -27.68 12.19
CA SER A 188 25.76 -26.29 11.79
C SER A 188 24.29 -25.89 12.00
N LEU A 189 23.37 -26.86 12.09
CA LEU A 189 21.93 -26.66 12.24
C LEU A 189 21.44 -26.89 13.68
N GLN A 190 22.31 -27.24 14.62
CA GLN A 190 21.93 -27.52 16.01
C GLN A 190 21.16 -26.37 16.68
N TRP A 191 21.44 -25.12 16.28
CA TRP A 191 20.76 -23.94 16.81
C TRP A 191 19.30 -23.80 16.36
N LEU A 192 18.86 -24.52 15.31
CA LEU A 192 17.47 -24.47 14.83
C LEU A 192 16.50 -25.26 15.71
N ALA A 193 17.00 -26.20 16.51
CA ALA A 193 16.20 -27.00 17.43
C ALA A 193 16.56 -26.66 18.88
N ILE A 194 15.53 -26.34 19.69
CA ILE A 194 15.69 -26.18 21.13
C ILE A 194 16.21 -27.48 21.76
N SER A 195 17.06 -27.40 22.77
CA SER A 195 17.60 -28.61 23.42
C SER A 195 16.50 -29.34 24.19
N PRO A 196 16.57 -30.68 24.39
CA PRO A 196 15.56 -31.42 25.16
C PRO A 196 15.37 -30.88 26.59
N ARG A 197 16.47 -30.42 27.22
CA ARG A 197 16.42 -29.79 28.56
C ARG A 197 15.68 -28.46 28.53
N GLU A 198 15.97 -27.60 27.54
CA GLU A 198 15.28 -26.34 27.36
C GLU A 198 13.78 -26.56 27.05
N ASP A 199 13.44 -27.48 26.14
CA ASP A 199 12.05 -27.83 25.77
C ASP A 199 11.25 -28.33 26.98
N GLN A 200 11.83 -29.21 27.79
CA GLN A 200 11.19 -29.71 29.00
C GLN A 200 10.85 -28.56 29.96
N TRP A 201 11.73 -27.55 30.05
CA TRP A 201 11.57 -26.47 31.01
C TRP A 201 10.63 -25.36 30.54
N VAL A 202 10.69 -24.94 29.27
CA VAL A 202 9.74 -23.95 28.73
C VAL A 202 8.29 -24.43 28.80
N ARG A 203 8.06 -25.75 28.70
CA ARG A 203 6.72 -26.37 28.86
C ARG A 203 6.17 -26.33 30.28
N LYS A 204 6.96 -25.96 31.29
CA LYS A 204 6.49 -25.85 32.67
C LYS A 204 5.73 -24.55 32.96
N LEU A 205 5.74 -23.58 32.04
CA LEU A 205 5.08 -22.26 32.18
C LEU A 205 5.58 -21.48 33.41
N TYR A 206 6.89 -21.52 33.66
CA TYR A 206 7.53 -20.78 34.75
C TYR A 206 8.02 -19.40 34.34
N GLY A 207 7.82 -18.99 33.09
CA GLY A 207 8.40 -17.76 32.53
C GLY A 207 9.91 -17.85 32.34
N ILE A 208 10.41 -17.63 31.12
CA ILE A 208 11.86 -17.79 30.81
C ILE A 208 12.77 -16.74 31.46
N LEU A 209 12.20 -15.66 31.99
CA LEU A 209 12.92 -14.61 32.73
C LEU A 209 12.48 -14.48 34.19
N ASN A 210 11.61 -15.36 34.67
CA ASN A 210 11.09 -15.31 36.03
C ASN A 210 11.90 -16.23 36.94
N ASP A 211 11.95 -15.87 38.23
CA ASP A 211 12.54 -16.72 39.25
C ASP A 211 11.65 -17.92 39.56
N VAL A 212 12.27 -19.05 39.86
CA VAL A 212 11.61 -20.30 40.19
C VAL A 212 11.42 -20.36 41.70
N ARG A 213 10.16 -20.39 42.11
CA ARG A 213 9.75 -20.59 43.51
C ARG A 213 9.72 -22.09 43.82
N VAL A 214 10.29 -22.51 44.95
CA VAL A 214 10.30 -23.90 45.44
C VAL A 214 9.80 -23.91 46.87
N ASP A 215 8.65 -24.55 47.09
CA ASP A 215 8.00 -24.63 48.40
C ASP A 215 8.24 -26.03 49.00
N ILE A 216 8.75 -26.11 50.23
CA ILE A 216 8.95 -27.37 50.96
C ILE A 216 8.25 -27.25 52.33
N PRO A 217 7.41 -28.24 52.72
CA PRO A 217 6.81 -28.28 54.05
C PRO A 217 7.85 -28.36 55.18
N ASP A 218 7.56 -27.67 56.28
CA ASP A 218 8.37 -27.61 57.50
C ASP A 218 8.78 -28.97 58.07
N ILE A 219 7.93 -29.99 57.92
CA ILE A 219 8.20 -31.36 58.36
C ILE A 219 9.47 -31.95 57.76
N TYR A 220 9.88 -31.53 56.55
CA TYR A 220 11.07 -32.06 55.88
C TYR A 220 12.34 -31.26 56.22
N THR A 221 12.21 -29.98 56.57
CA THR A 221 13.34 -29.12 56.91
C THR A 221 13.80 -29.32 58.35
N ASN A 222 12.87 -29.61 59.27
CA ASN A 222 13.18 -29.70 60.70
C ASN A 222 13.68 -31.09 61.14
N MET A 223 13.90 -32.03 60.22
CA MET A 223 14.48 -33.34 60.54
C MET A 223 16.00 -33.24 60.79
N GLU A 224 16.50 -33.92 61.84
CA GLU A 224 17.95 -34.05 62.07
C GLU A 224 18.64 -34.65 60.84
N GLY A 225 19.69 -33.99 60.35
CA GLY A 225 20.41 -34.40 59.13
C GLY A 225 19.70 -34.05 57.81
N SER A 226 18.66 -33.20 57.83
CA SER A 226 17.96 -32.81 56.61
C SER A 226 18.88 -32.17 55.57
N ALA A 227 18.78 -32.65 54.33
CA ALA A 227 19.43 -32.05 53.15
C ALA A 227 18.81 -30.70 52.73
N TYR A 228 17.80 -30.22 53.46
CA TYR A 228 17.05 -28.99 53.21
C TYR A 228 17.37 -27.88 54.23
N ASN A 229 18.60 -27.90 54.75
CA ASN A 229 19.10 -26.93 55.71
C ASN A 229 20.06 -25.96 55.02
N GLY A 230 19.65 -24.71 54.86
CA GLY A 230 20.47 -23.63 54.28
C GLY A 230 19.86 -22.93 53.05
N PRO A 231 20.61 -21.98 52.44
CA PRO A 231 20.11 -21.13 51.36
C PRO A 231 19.99 -21.85 50.01
N ASP A 232 20.57 -23.04 49.88
CA ASP A 232 20.54 -23.83 48.65
C ASP A 232 19.84 -25.19 48.86
N LEU A 233 19.39 -25.82 47.77
CA LEU A 233 18.74 -27.13 47.77
C LEU A 233 19.52 -28.14 46.91
N PRO A 234 19.37 -29.45 47.19
CA PRO A 234 19.95 -30.52 46.37
C PRO A 234 19.57 -30.41 44.87
N ARG A 235 20.56 -30.65 43.99
CA ARG A 235 20.43 -30.53 42.52
C ARG A 235 20.29 -31.89 41.88
N GLU A 236 19.55 -31.96 40.77
CA GLU A 236 19.26 -33.20 40.02
C GLU A 236 18.56 -34.31 40.82
N THR A 237 18.14 -34.03 42.05
CA THR A 237 17.31 -34.91 42.89
C THR A 237 15.88 -34.42 42.94
N THR A 238 14.92 -35.34 43.04
CA THR A 238 13.50 -35.00 43.21
C THR A 238 13.26 -34.48 44.62
N LEU A 239 12.88 -33.21 44.74
CA LEU A 239 12.54 -32.57 46.00
C LEU A 239 11.17 -33.04 46.53
N PRO A 240 10.83 -32.79 47.81
CA PRO A 240 9.55 -33.22 48.40
C PRO A 240 8.30 -32.71 47.68
N ASN A 241 8.42 -31.57 46.97
CA ASN A 241 7.35 -31.02 46.13
C ASN A 241 7.32 -31.59 44.70
N GLY A 242 8.12 -32.63 44.41
CA GLY A 242 8.21 -33.29 43.11
C GLY A 242 9.04 -32.54 42.07
N MET A 243 9.69 -31.41 42.41
CA MET A 243 10.55 -30.68 41.48
C MET A 243 11.98 -31.24 41.49
N THR A 244 12.54 -31.45 40.30
CA THR A 244 13.98 -31.65 40.11
C THR A 244 14.62 -30.33 39.70
N LEU A 245 15.52 -29.78 40.52
CA LEU A 245 16.23 -28.53 40.24
C LEU A 245 17.48 -28.78 39.37
N PRO A 246 17.66 -28.06 38.25
CA PRO A 246 18.89 -28.10 37.48
C PRO A 246 20.10 -27.54 38.27
N LYS A 247 21.30 -28.04 37.96
CA LYS A 247 22.56 -27.62 38.58
C LYS A 247 22.89 -26.15 38.30
N GLU A 248 22.45 -25.62 37.17
CA GLU A 248 22.78 -24.28 36.70
C GLU A 248 22.01 -23.18 37.45
N PHE A 249 20.95 -23.52 38.19
CA PHE A 249 20.07 -22.52 38.80
C PHE A 249 20.72 -21.89 40.04
N LEU A 250 20.67 -20.57 40.13
CA LEU A 250 21.37 -19.85 41.19
C LEU A 250 20.44 -19.60 42.37
N ALA A 251 20.83 -20.06 43.56
CA ALA A 251 20.11 -19.76 44.79
C ALA A 251 20.36 -18.30 45.23
N TYR A 252 19.39 -17.69 45.90
CA TYR A 252 19.60 -16.41 46.56
C TYR A 252 20.10 -16.62 47.99
N ASN A 253 21.00 -15.75 48.45
CA ASN A 253 21.59 -15.84 49.79
C ASN A 253 20.57 -15.65 50.92
N ASN A 254 19.41 -15.02 50.63
CA ASN A 254 18.33 -14.80 51.59
C ASN A 254 17.28 -15.92 51.60
N ASN A 255 17.59 -17.07 51.00
CA ASN A 255 16.80 -18.28 51.13
C ASN A 255 17.12 -19.03 52.44
N PRO A 256 16.19 -19.84 52.97
CA PRO A 256 14.76 -19.85 52.64
C PRO A 256 14.01 -18.67 53.28
N ARG A 257 12.88 -18.28 52.69
CA ARG A 257 11.88 -17.43 53.34
C ARG A 257 10.83 -18.31 53.98
N GLN A 258 10.49 -18.06 55.24
CA GLN A 258 9.45 -18.80 55.95
C GLN A 258 8.09 -18.10 55.74
N ASP A 259 7.07 -18.86 55.37
CA ASP A 259 5.69 -18.43 55.22
C ASP A 259 4.76 -19.50 55.83
N ASN A 260 4.33 -19.28 57.07
CA ASN A 260 3.59 -20.26 57.89
C ASN A 260 4.35 -21.61 57.99
N ASN A 261 3.71 -22.72 57.59
CA ASN A 261 4.27 -24.08 57.62
C ASN A 261 5.08 -24.44 56.36
N LEU A 262 5.49 -23.44 55.57
CA LEU A 262 6.24 -23.63 54.32
C LEU A 262 7.53 -22.83 54.34
N TYR A 263 8.62 -23.48 53.91
CA TYR A 263 9.85 -22.81 53.56
C TYR A 263 9.92 -22.62 52.04
N ILE A 264 10.27 -21.41 51.62
CA ILE A 264 10.26 -20.97 50.21
C ILE A 264 11.68 -20.62 49.79
N TRP A 265 12.20 -21.33 48.79
CA TRP A 265 13.43 -20.98 48.10
C TRP A 265 13.11 -20.34 46.76
N MET A 266 13.81 -19.25 46.45
CA MET A 266 13.78 -18.62 45.14
C MET A 266 15.07 -18.96 44.40
N PHE A 267 14.95 -19.33 43.13
CA PHE A 267 16.09 -19.62 42.25
C PHE A 267 16.04 -18.77 41.00
N LYS A 268 17.16 -18.15 40.67
CA LYS A 268 17.33 -17.43 39.42
C LYS A 268 17.76 -18.40 38.33
N ILE A 269 17.01 -18.43 37.22
CA ILE A 269 17.42 -19.18 36.03
C ILE A 269 18.47 -18.34 35.28
N PRO A 270 19.71 -18.80 35.13
CA PRO A 270 20.69 -18.06 34.34
C PRO A 270 20.30 -18.11 32.86
N ARG A 271 20.57 -17.03 32.12
CA ARG A 271 20.26 -16.96 30.67
C ARG A 271 20.99 -18.02 29.85
N SER A 272 22.13 -18.50 30.34
CA SER A 272 22.88 -19.61 29.74
C SER A 272 22.10 -20.93 29.71
N PHE A 273 21.08 -21.09 30.56
CA PHE A 273 20.21 -22.27 30.52
C PHE A 273 19.38 -22.34 29.23
N TYR A 274 18.94 -21.20 28.70
CA TYR A 274 18.17 -21.09 27.45
C TYR A 274 19.03 -20.63 26.26
N LYS A 275 20.28 -21.10 26.21
CA LYS A 275 21.27 -20.65 25.22
C LYS A 275 20.79 -20.85 23.78
N CYS A 276 20.13 -21.97 23.47
CA CYS A 276 19.65 -22.22 22.12
C CYS A 276 18.50 -21.26 21.76
N LEU A 277 17.48 -21.16 22.62
CA LEU A 277 16.35 -20.26 22.41
C LEU A 277 16.76 -18.80 22.20
N PHE A 278 17.68 -18.27 23.01
CA PHE A 278 18.16 -16.89 22.85
C PHE A 278 19.06 -16.72 21.63
N ARG A 279 19.83 -17.76 21.24
CA ARG A 279 20.58 -17.74 19.98
C ARG A 279 19.65 -17.68 18.77
N GLN A 280 18.53 -18.41 18.79
CA GLN A 280 17.50 -18.33 17.73
C GLN A 280 16.96 -16.91 17.61
N LEU A 281 16.51 -16.31 18.72
CA LEU A 281 16.01 -14.94 18.71
C LEU A 281 17.06 -13.97 18.16
N PHE A 282 18.31 -14.09 18.59
CA PHE A 282 19.39 -13.23 18.13
C PHE A 282 19.65 -13.36 16.63
N VAL A 283 19.84 -14.58 16.12
CA VAL A 283 20.10 -14.83 14.70
C VAL A 283 18.94 -14.35 13.84
N LEU A 284 17.70 -14.68 14.22
CA LEU A 284 16.51 -14.23 13.48
C LEU A 284 16.37 -12.70 13.51
N SER A 285 16.65 -12.05 14.64
CA SER A 285 16.58 -10.58 14.75
C SER A 285 17.64 -9.90 13.88
N VAL A 286 18.86 -10.45 13.84
CA VAL A 286 19.93 -9.95 12.96
C VAL A 286 19.54 -10.12 11.50
N LEU A 287 19.03 -11.29 11.09
CA LEU A 287 18.57 -11.52 9.72
C LEU A 287 17.43 -10.57 9.34
N ALA A 288 16.42 -10.43 10.20
CA ALA A 288 15.31 -9.51 9.97
C ALA A 288 15.79 -8.05 9.84
N PHE A 289 16.72 -7.63 10.70
CA PHE A 289 17.34 -6.31 10.61
C PHE A 289 18.11 -6.12 9.30
N LEU A 290 18.94 -7.09 8.91
CA LEU A 290 19.69 -7.05 7.66
C LEU A 290 18.77 -6.98 6.44
N PHE A 291 17.67 -7.74 6.42
CA PHE A 291 16.66 -7.64 5.36
C PHE A 291 16.03 -6.25 5.31
N ILE A 292 15.56 -5.72 6.44
CA ILE A 292 14.96 -4.39 6.52
C ILE A 292 15.94 -3.32 5.98
N ILE A 293 17.20 -3.33 6.44
CA ILE A 293 18.22 -2.38 5.98
C ILE A 293 18.56 -2.57 4.50
N THR A 294 18.65 -3.81 4.03
CA THR A 294 18.94 -4.11 2.61
C THR A 294 17.84 -3.58 1.71
N PHE A 295 16.58 -3.86 2.00
CA PHE A 295 15.47 -3.32 1.22
C PHE A 295 15.44 -1.78 1.32
N ALA A 296 15.51 -1.23 2.53
CA ALA A 296 15.50 0.22 2.73
C ALA A 296 16.58 0.97 1.92
N PHE A 297 17.84 0.53 2.00
CA PHE A 297 19.00 1.30 1.52
C PHE A 297 19.75 0.71 0.33
N ILE A 298 19.58 -0.56 -0.02
CA ILE A 298 20.39 -1.22 -1.07
C ILE A 298 19.54 -1.54 -2.29
N VAL A 299 18.33 -2.08 -2.11
CA VAL A 299 17.47 -2.49 -3.23
C VAL A 299 16.97 -1.28 -4.02
N GLU A 300 17.20 -1.30 -5.33
CA GLU A 300 16.70 -0.30 -6.29
C GLU A 300 15.20 -0.50 -6.58
N VAL A 301 14.50 0.56 -7.01
CA VAL A 301 13.04 0.55 -7.23
C VAL A 301 12.60 -0.55 -8.19
N LYS A 302 13.25 -0.69 -9.35
CA LYS A 302 12.98 -1.75 -10.33
C LYS A 302 12.97 -3.17 -9.73
N ALA A 303 13.81 -3.42 -8.72
CA ALA A 303 13.92 -4.74 -8.13
C ALA A 303 12.68 -5.09 -7.30
N TYR A 304 12.04 -4.11 -6.64
CA TYR A 304 10.78 -4.33 -5.91
C TYR A 304 9.68 -4.86 -6.82
N MET A 305 9.62 -4.36 -8.06
CA MET A 305 8.66 -4.79 -9.08
C MET A 305 8.84 -6.25 -9.49
N LEU A 306 10.05 -6.83 -9.32
CA LEU A 306 10.29 -8.25 -9.55
C LEU A 306 9.75 -9.14 -8.43
N PHE A 307 9.73 -8.65 -7.18
CA PHE A 307 9.17 -9.40 -6.05
C PHE A 307 7.65 -9.35 -6.02
N GLY A 308 7.06 -8.19 -6.37
CA GLY A 308 5.63 -7.93 -6.29
C GLY A 308 5.16 -7.49 -4.89
N ALA A 309 4.04 -6.76 -4.86
CA ALA A 309 3.52 -6.15 -3.63
C ALA A 309 3.15 -7.19 -2.53
N THR A 310 2.56 -8.33 -2.91
CA THR A 310 2.17 -9.38 -1.96
C THR A 310 3.38 -9.99 -1.24
N ALA A 311 4.46 -10.27 -1.97
CA ALA A 311 5.67 -10.83 -1.40
C ALA A 311 6.33 -9.84 -0.42
N MET A 312 6.33 -8.54 -0.77
CA MET A 312 6.83 -7.48 0.12
C MET A 312 6.07 -7.43 1.45
N ILE A 313 4.74 -7.52 1.42
CA ILE A 313 3.91 -7.54 2.64
C ILE A 313 4.21 -8.79 3.49
N CYS A 314 4.30 -9.97 2.87
CA CYS A 314 4.61 -11.21 3.58
C CYS A 314 5.99 -11.15 4.24
N LEU A 315 7.00 -10.66 3.53
CA LEU A 315 8.35 -10.49 4.07
C LEU A 315 8.38 -9.47 5.21
N ALA A 316 7.63 -8.37 5.08
CA ALA A 316 7.53 -7.35 6.10
C ALA A 316 6.92 -7.92 7.39
N PHE A 317 5.83 -8.69 7.30
CA PHE A 317 5.27 -9.34 8.48
C PHE A 317 6.26 -10.31 9.12
N ALA A 318 7.01 -11.09 8.34
CA ALA A 318 8.06 -11.95 8.88
C ALA A 318 9.11 -11.15 9.67
N CYS A 319 9.66 -10.09 9.06
CA CYS A 319 10.76 -9.31 9.66
C CYS A 319 10.28 -8.51 10.88
N TRP A 320 9.18 -7.77 10.77
CA TRP A 320 8.73 -6.88 11.84
C TRP A 320 8.18 -7.63 13.06
N GLN A 321 7.60 -8.83 12.89
CA GLN A 321 7.22 -9.68 14.03
C GLN A 321 8.45 -10.12 14.84
N ILE A 322 9.55 -10.48 14.15
CA ILE A 322 10.81 -10.85 14.79
C ILE A 322 11.42 -9.65 15.51
N ILE A 323 11.50 -8.48 14.86
CA ILE A 323 12.02 -7.25 15.46
C ILE A 323 11.21 -6.87 16.71
N TYR A 324 9.88 -6.90 16.63
CA TYR A 324 9.03 -6.64 17.78
C TYR A 324 9.30 -7.63 18.93
N THR A 325 9.41 -8.93 18.62
CA THR A 325 9.71 -9.95 19.63
C THR A 325 11.07 -9.70 20.29
N GLY A 326 12.08 -9.30 19.51
CA GLY A 326 13.40 -8.89 20.01
C GLY A 326 13.31 -7.67 20.95
N LEU A 327 12.59 -6.62 20.56
CA LEU A 327 12.38 -5.44 21.40
C LEU A 327 11.61 -5.77 22.68
N HIS A 328 10.58 -6.62 22.57
CA HIS A 328 9.81 -7.06 23.72
C HIS A 328 10.66 -7.86 24.72
N TYR A 329 11.56 -8.71 24.22
CA TYR A 329 12.56 -9.39 25.03
C TYR A 329 13.51 -8.40 25.71
N LEU A 330 14.08 -7.44 24.96
CA LEU A 330 15.02 -6.46 25.52
C LEU A 330 14.40 -5.62 26.66
N ASP A 331 13.15 -5.20 26.53
CA ASP A 331 12.41 -4.49 27.58
C ASP A 331 12.17 -5.33 28.85
N LYS A 332 12.09 -6.65 28.72
CA LYS A 332 11.89 -7.56 29.86
C LYS A 332 13.20 -7.92 30.55
N VAL A 333 14.28 -7.97 29.77
CA VAL A 333 15.63 -8.35 30.23
C VAL A 333 16.30 -7.23 31.02
N GLN A 334 16.04 -5.98 30.62
CA GLN A 334 16.51 -4.80 31.32
C GLN A 334 15.32 -3.86 31.51
N SER A 335 15.14 -3.37 32.74
CA SER A 335 14.05 -2.45 33.08
C SER A 335 14.49 -0.99 33.13
N LYS A 336 15.80 -0.73 33.02
CA LYS A 336 16.37 0.61 33.17
C LYS A 336 16.15 1.48 31.94
N PHE A 337 16.05 0.88 30.76
CA PHE A 337 15.95 1.58 29.48
C PHE A 337 14.85 0.94 28.61
N PRO A 338 13.57 1.31 28.76
CA PRO A 338 12.50 0.72 27.96
C PRO A 338 12.66 1.10 26.47
N PHE A 339 13.22 0.20 25.64
CA PHE A 339 13.56 0.45 24.24
C PHE A 339 12.34 0.86 23.42
N ARG A 340 11.20 0.21 23.61
CA ARG A 340 9.98 0.58 22.88
C ARG A 340 9.48 1.98 23.27
N PHE A 341 9.60 2.35 24.54
CA PHE A 341 9.28 3.71 24.99
C PHE A 341 10.29 4.73 24.44
N PHE A 342 11.59 4.40 24.43
CA PHE A 342 12.61 5.21 23.79
C PHE A 342 12.32 5.42 22.30
N LEU A 343 11.97 4.37 21.55
CA LEU A 343 11.59 4.48 20.14
C LEU A 343 10.35 5.38 19.97
N MET A 344 9.36 5.26 20.84
CA MET A 344 8.19 6.16 20.83
C MET A 344 8.60 7.63 21.07
N VAL A 345 9.47 7.90 22.05
CA VAL A 345 9.99 9.25 22.31
C VAL A 345 10.82 9.76 21.12
N MET A 346 11.67 8.90 20.55
CA MET A 346 12.47 9.22 19.37
C MET A 346 11.57 9.61 18.20
N PHE A 347 10.52 8.82 17.91
CA PHE A 347 9.52 9.14 16.89
C PHE A 347 8.83 10.48 17.17
N LEU A 348 8.42 10.73 18.42
CA LEU A 348 7.78 12.00 18.78
C LEU A 348 8.73 13.21 18.67
N ILE A 349 10.03 13.01 18.84
CA ILE A 349 11.03 14.08 18.66
C ILE A 349 11.30 14.28 17.16
N THR A 350 11.47 13.21 16.40
CA THR A 350 11.82 13.30 14.97
C THR A 350 10.73 13.96 14.13
N THR A 351 9.45 13.85 14.51
CA THR A 351 8.35 14.55 13.81
C THR A 351 8.51 16.07 13.78
N PHE A 352 9.23 16.68 14.74
CA PHE A 352 9.50 18.12 14.74
C PHE A 352 10.62 18.54 13.77
N PHE A 353 11.53 17.63 13.44
CA PHE A 353 12.72 17.93 12.65
C PHE A 353 12.66 17.37 11.23
N ASN A 354 11.96 16.24 11.05
CA ASN A 354 11.86 15.57 9.77
C ASN A 354 11.22 16.51 8.74
N LYS A 355 11.86 16.61 7.57
CA LYS A 355 11.48 17.57 6.54
C LYS A 355 10.27 17.12 5.70
N ASP A 356 9.55 16.10 6.16
CA ASP A 356 8.44 15.44 5.47
C ASP A 356 8.88 14.92 4.09
N HIS A 357 7.92 14.61 3.22
CA HIS A 357 8.17 14.02 1.91
C HIS A 357 8.43 15.08 0.85
N GLN A 358 9.69 15.45 0.68
CA GLN A 358 10.08 16.53 -0.24
C GLN A 358 9.87 16.14 -1.70
N VAL A 359 9.48 17.12 -2.51
CA VAL A 359 9.37 16.97 -3.96
C VAL A 359 10.75 16.83 -4.58
N ARG A 360 10.91 15.92 -5.55
CA ARG A 360 12.16 15.70 -6.28
C ARG A 360 12.45 16.87 -7.23
N ILE A 361 13.40 17.72 -6.83
CA ILE A 361 13.84 18.91 -7.59
C ILE A 361 15.01 18.51 -8.49
N LEU A 362 14.94 18.88 -9.77
CA LEU A 362 16.02 18.69 -10.74
C LEU A 362 16.99 19.88 -10.73
N ASN A 363 16.45 21.11 -10.74
CA ASN A 363 17.24 22.34 -10.69
C ASN A 363 16.59 23.35 -9.74
N GLU A 364 17.41 23.92 -8.85
CA GLU A 364 16.99 25.07 -8.04
C GLU A 364 17.07 26.36 -8.86
N ALA A 365 16.12 27.28 -8.66
CA ALA A 365 16.07 28.59 -9.30
C ALA A 365 15.90 28.56 -10.83
N ALA A 366 14.88 27.83 -11.29
CA ALA A 366 14.49 27.86 -12.70
C ALA A 366 13.90 29.24 -13.06
N VAL A 367 14.44 29.86 -14.12
CA VAL A 367 13.81 31.04 -14.74
C VAL A 367 12.46 30.63 -15.31
N ASP A 368 11.40 31.35 -14.94
CA ASP A 368 10.05 31.08 -15.44
C ASP A 368 9.96 31.47 -16.92
N LYS A 369 10.09 30.48 -17.80
CA LYS A 369 10.02 30.62 -19.27
C LYS A 369 8.60 30.39 -19.81
N ARG A 370 7.62 30.21 -18.93
CA ARG A 370 6.25 29.86 -19.34
C ARG A 370 5.58 31.07 -20.02
N PRO A 371 4.92 30.88 -21.16
CA PRO A 371 4.08 31.93 -21.75
C PRO A 371 2.84 32.19 -20.88
N GLN A 372 2.31 33.41 -20.96
CA GLN A 372 1.01 33.73 -20.39
C GLN A 372 -0.08 32.87 -21.05
N LEU A 373 -1.06 32.38 -20.28
CA LEU A 373 -2.09 31.46 -20.77
C LEU A 373 -2.78 31.92 -22.06
N THR A 374 -3.20 33.20 -22.12
CA THR A 374 -3.89 33.74 -23.29
C THR A 374 -2.95 33.84 -24.51
N GLN A 375 -1.70 34.24 -24.30
CA GLN A 375 -0.69 34.31 -25.36
C GLN A 375 -0.36 32.91 -25.89
N HIS A 376 -0.22 31.93 -24.99
CA HIS A 376 0.01 30.53 -25.37
C HIS A 376 -1.11 29.99 -26.24
N PHE A 377 -2.38 30.26 -25.88
CA PHE A 377 -3.52 29.89 -26.71
C PHE A 377 -3.48 30.55 -28.09
N ASP A 378 -3.21 31.85 -28.16
CA ASP A 378 -3.19 32.58 -29.42
C ASP A 378 -2.10 32.06 -30.36
N ASP A 379 -0.89 31.81 -29.83
CA ASP A 379 0.21 31.24 -30.59
C ASP A 379 -0.10 29.80 -31.05
N TRP A 380 -0.60 28.96 -30.15
CA TRP A 380 -0.99 27.57 -30.46
C TRP A 380 -2.08 27.54 -31.53
N PHE A 381 -3.10 28.38 -31.39
CA PHE A 381 -4.22 28.45 -32.32
C PHE A 381 -3.78 28.95 -33.69
N HIS A 382 -2.89 29.94 -33.75
CA HIS A 382 -2.31 30.41 -35.00
C HIS A 382 -1.54 29.30 -35.73
N TYR A 383 -0.75 28.49 -35.01
CA TYR A 383 -0.08 27.33 -35.60
C TYR A 383 -1.06 26.27 -36.12
N LEU A 384 -2.10 25.96 -35.34
CA LEU A 384 -3.14 25.01 -35.73
C LEU A 384 -3.88 25.49 -36.99
N GLN A 385 -4.25 26.77 -37.05
CA GLN A 385 -4.97 27.35 -38.18
C GLN A 385 -4.11 27.33 -39.44
N ALA A 386 -2.83 27.70 -39.35
CA ALA A 386 -1.89 27.64 -40.47
C ALA A 386 -1.71 26.21 -41.01
N ASP A 387 -1.57 25.21 -40.12
CA ASP A 387 -1.47 23.79 -40.49
C ASP A 387 -2.77 23.25 -41.11
N THR A 388 -3.93 23.71 -40.61
CA THR A 388 -5.24 23.34 -41.14
C THR A 388 -5.48 23.93 -42.53
N LEU A 389 -5.15 25.21 -42.74
CA LEU A 389 -5.27 25.88 -44.03
C LEU A 389 -4.37 25.26 -45.09
N ARG A 390 -3.11 24.95 -44.76
CA ARG A 390 -2.18 24.28 -45.69
C ARG A 390 -2.71 22.94 -46.20
N ARG A 391 -3.35 22.14 -45.33
CA ARG A 391 -3.94 20.86 -45.73
C ARG A 391 -5.25 21.01 -46.52
N ASN A 392 -6.08 22.00 -46.18
CA ASN A 392 -7.29 22.28 -46.96
C ASN A 392 -6.97 22.64 -48.44
N ILE A 393 -5.81 23.26 -48.70
CA ILE A 393 -5.35 23.56 -50.06
C ILE A 393 -4.88 22.29 -50.79
N ALA A 394 -4.33 21.31 -50.07
CA ALA A 394 -3.80 20.06 -50.64
C ALA A 394 -4.90 19.01 -50.95
N ASP A 395 -5.91 18.86 -50.09
CA ASP A 395 -6.84 17.70 -50.15
C ASP A 395 -8.25 18.00 -50.73
N ARG A 396 -8.62 19.25 -51.03
CA ARG A 396 -9.94 19.66 -51.60
C ARG A 396 -11.20 19.06 -50.92
N THR A 397 -11.12 18.53 -49.70
CA THR A 397 -12.26 17.94 -48.98
C THR A 397 -12.90 18.96 -48.04
N TYR A 398 -14.18 19.26 -48.30
CA TYR A 398 -14.92 20.32 -47.63
C TYR A 398 -15.56 19.83 -46.33
N ARG A 399 -15.59 20.76 -45.36
CA ARG A 399 -16.21 20.68 -44.02
C ARG A 399 -17.73 20.50 -44.12
N ASP A 400 -18.27 19.39 -43.66
CA ASP A 400 -19.73 19.25 -43.55
C ASP A 400 -20.20 19.77 -42.18
N GLY A 401 -21.10 20.76 -42.19
CA GLY A 401 -21.85 21.24 -41.02
C GLY A 401 -21.19 22.28 -40.08
N LEU A 402 -19.96 22.74 -40.33
CA LEU A 402 -19.37 23.90 -39.64
C LEU A 402 -19.25 25.08 -40.60
N LYS A 403 -19.52 26.32 -40.12
CA LYS A 403 -19.27 27.53 -40.93
C LYS A 403 -17.82 27.47 -41.43
N LYS A 404 -17.62 27.85 -42.70
CA LYS A 404 -16.37 27.72 -43.48
C LYS A 404 -15.12 28.25 -42.77
N ASP A 405 -15.27 29.03 -41.71
CA ASP A 405 -14.21 29.69 -40.94
C ASP A 405 -13.94 29.10 -39.55
N THR A 406 -14.73 28.14 -39.06
CA THR A 406 -14.61 27.63 -37.66
C THR A 406 -13.66 26.43 -37.52
N VAL A 407 -12.75 26.48 -36.55
CA VAL A 407 -11.77 25.40 -36.24
C VAL A 407 -12.16 24.65 -34.97
N PRO A 408 -12.21 23.30 -34.96
CA PRO A 408 -12.50 22.55 -33.73
C PRO A 408 -11.32 22.67 -32.75
N VAL A 409 -11.61 22.93 -31.48
CA VAL A 409 -10.61 22.98 -30.41
C VAL A 409 -11.03 22.06 -29.28
N VAL A 410 -10.19 21.10 -28.93
CA VAL A 410 -10.48 20.06 -27.94
C VAL A 410 -9.86 20.43 -26.60
N PHE A 411 -10.68 20.39 -25.56
CA PHE A 411 -10.34 20.59 -24.17
C PHE A 411 -10.62 19.30 -23.41
N ILE A 412 -9.70 18.85 -22.56
CA ILE A 412 -9.85 17.58 -21.83
C ILE A 412 -9.89 17.85 -20.33
N ALA A 413 -10.91 17.34 -19.66
CA ALA A 413 -10.98 17.25 -18.21
C ALA A 413 -11.04 15.77 -17.81
N ALA A 414 -10.20 15.36 -16.87
CA ALA A 414 -10.05 13.96 -16.51
C ALA A 414 -10.14 13.71 -15.00
N GLU A 415 -11.16 12.94 -14.61
CA GLU A 415 -11.42 12.58 -13.22
C GLU A 415 -10.36 11.67 -12.60
N GLY A 416 -10.13 11.87 -11.30
CA GLY A 416 -9.23 11.07 -10.48
C GLY A 416 -9.81 9.73 -9.99
N GLY A 417 -8.92 8.74 -9.83
CA GLY A 417 -9.26 7.43 -9.29
C GLY A 417 -8.16 6.39 -9.45
N ALA A 418 -6.91 6.78 -9.19
CA ALA A 418 -5.70 5.94 -9.34
C ALA A 418 -5.53 5.35 -10.76
N LEU A 419 -4.77 4.26 -10.89
CA LEU A 419 -4.30 3.74 -12.16
C LEU A 419 -5.43 3.38 -13.14
N ARG A 420 -6.60 2.94 -12.67
CA ARG A 420 -7.77 2.65 -13.54
C ARG A 420 -8.26 3.86 -14.34
N THR A 421 -8.33 5.04 -13.71
CA THR A 421 -8.78 6.28 -14.38
C THR A 421 -7.69 6.82 -15.31
N GLY A 422 -6.42 6.63 -14.94
CA GLY A 422 -5.29 6.92 -15.82
C GLY A 422 -5.30 6.03 -17.05
N ALA A 423 -5.49 4.73 -16.88
CA ALA A 423 -5.58 3.77 -17.96
C ALA A 423 -6.77 4.10 -18.86
N PHE A 424 -7.96 4.32 -18.29
CA PHE A 424 -9.16 4.69 -19.03
C PHE A 424 -8.93 5.92 -19.92
N THR A 425 -8.40 6.99 -19.33
CA THR A 425 -8.14 8.25 -20.02
C THR A 425 -7.09 8.08 -21.11
N ALA A 426 -5.92 7.52 -20.77
CA ALA A 426 -4.82 7.36 -21.72
C ALA A 426 -5.20 6.43 -22.88
N MET A 427 -5.87 5.30 -22.60
CA MET A 427 -6.20 4.30 -23.61
C MET A 427 -7.26 4.81 -24.60
N ILE A 428 -8.25 5.60 -24.15
CA ILE A 428 -9.18 6.27 -25.08
C ILE A 428 -8.44 7.26 -25.96
N LEU A 429 -7.65 8.16 -25.36
CA LEU A 429 -6.91 9.17 -26.12
C LEU A 429 -5.95 8.51 -27.12
N ALA A 430 -5.30 7.43 -26.73
CA ALA A 430 -4.44 6.61 -27.57
C ALA A 430 -5.20 6.00 -28.75
N LYS A 431 -6.34 5.33 -28.51
CA LYS A 431 -7.18 4.75 -29.58
C LYS A 431 -7.68 5.83 -30.55
N LEU A 432 -8.11 6.98 -30.04
CA LEU A 432 -8.52 8.12 -30.86
C LEU A 432 -7.36 8.68 -31.70
N ALA A 433 -6.15 8.76 -31.13
CA ALA A 433 -4.98 9.25 -31.84
C ALA A 433 -4.45 8.26 -32.90
N ASP A 434 -4.51 6.96 -32.63
CA ASP A 434 -4.15 5.93 -33.61
C ASP A 434 -5.20 5.84 -34.74
N GLN A 435 -6.49 5.95 -34.42
CA GLN A 435 -7.56 5.96 -35.42
C GLN A 435 -7.62 7.27 -36.23
N TYR A 436 -7.30 8.40 -35.60
CA TYR A 436 -7.33 9.73 -36.21
C TYR A 436 -6.00 10.47 -35.94
N PRO A 437 -4.97 10.32 -36.80
CA PRO A 437 -3.61 10.84 -36.56
C PRO A 437 -3.50 12.36 -36.32
N SER A 438 -4.54 13.12 -36.69
CA SER A 438 -4.59 14.58 -36.46
C SER A 438 -5.23 14.96 -35.12
N PHE A 439 -5.89 14.04 -34.42
CA PHE A 439 -6.61 14.30 -33.17
C PHE A 439 -5.75 15.02 -32.14
N SER A 440 -4.54 14.51 -31.88
CA SER A 440 -3.63 15.08 -30.88
C SER A 440 -3.22 16.54 -31.16
N LYS A 441 -3.38 17.02 -32.40
CA LYS A 441 -3.08 18.41 -32.78
C LYS A 441 -4.21 19.38 -32.41
N TYR A 442 -5.45 18.89 -32.34
CA TYR A 442 -6.62 19.70 -31.98
C TYR A 442 -6.82 19.82 -30.47
N ILE A 443 -6.07 19.06 -29.67
CA ILE A 443 -6.08 19.18 -28.21
C ILE A 443 -5.34 20.45 -27.81
N TYR A 444 -6.07 21.41 -27.26
CA TYR A 444 -5.47 22.61 -26.69
C TYR A 444 -4.97 22.38 -25.28
N CYS A 445 -5.75 21.74 -24.39
CA CYS A 445 -5.31 21.56 -23.01
C CYS A 445 -5.85 20.32 -22.30
N TYR A 446 -5.12 19.94 -21.24
CA TYR A 446 -5.49 18.91 -20.28
C TYR A 446 -5.67 19.51 -18.89
N SER A 447 -6.79 19.23 -18.24
CA SER A 447 -7.03 19.45 -16.81
C SER A 447 -7.27 18.10 -16.13
N GLY A 448 -6.26 17.59 -15.43
CA GLY A 448 -6.32 16.26 -14.83
C GLY A 448 -6.27 16.32 -13.31
N VAL A 449 -6.92 15.35 -12.66
CA VAL A 449 -6.84 15.10 -11.22
C VAL A 449 -6.42 13.65 -10.97
N SER A 450 -5.56 13.41 -9.97
CA SER A 450 -5.10 12.08 -9.55
C SER A 450 -4.72 11.18 -10.74
N GLY A 451 -5.29 9.97 -10.82
CA GLY A 451 -5.10 9.06 -11.94
C GLY A 451 -5.39 9.67 -13.32
N GLY A 452 -6.39 10.56 -13.45
CA GLY A 452 -6.66 11.29 -14.69
C GLY A 452 -5.51 12.22 -15.11
N THR A 453 -4.78 12.79 -14.15
CA THR A 453 -3.50 13.50 -14.43
C THR A 453 -2.49 12.55 -15.04
N LEU A 454 -2.28 11.36 -14.45
CA LEU A 454 -1.35 10.38 -15.02
C LEU A 454 -1.77 9.99 -16.45
N GLY A 455 -3.05 9.72 -16.68
CA GLY A 455 -3.55 9.32 -18.00
C GLY A 455 -3.33 10.37 -19.09
N THR A 456 -3.76 11.62 -18.83
CA THR A 456 -3.59 12.75 -19.77
C THR A 456 -2.12 13.06 -20.03
N ASN A 457 -1.29 13.09 -19.00
CA ASN A 457 0.12 13.48 -19.12
C ASN A 457 0.98 12.36 -19.68
N PHE A 458 0.66 11.09 -19.42
CA PHE A 458 1.29 9.96 -20.08
C PHE A 458 1.03 9.98 -21.59
N PHE A 459 -0.23 10.17 -22.01
CA PHE A 459 -0.55 10.35 -23.43
C PHE A 459 0.21 11.54 -24.05
N ASN A 460 0.27 12.68 -23.35
CA ASN A 460 1.04 13.84 -23.79
C ASN A 460 2.55 13.56 -23.88
N ALA A 461 3.10 12.75 -22.97
CA ALA A 461 4.50 12.32 -23.00
C ALA A 461 4.79 11.45 -24.23
N VAL A 462 3.93 10.49 -24.56
CA VAL A 462 4.06 9.68 -25.80
C VAL A 462 3.96 10.57 -27.04
N TYR A 463 3.03 11.53 -27.05
CA TYR A 463 2.89 12.49 -28.15
C TYR A 463 4.15 13.37 -28.32
N LEU A 464 4.73 13.84 -27.21
CA LEU A 464 5.98 14.57 -27.20
C LEU A 464 7.13 13.70 -27.74
N ASN A 465 7.22 12.44 -27.30
CA ASN A 465 8.27 11.53 -27.72
C ASN A 465 8.28 11.33 -29.24
N ARG A 466 7.09 11.08 -29.82
CA ARG A 466 6.95 10.93 -31.28
C ARG A 466 7.38 12.18 -32.06
N LYS A 467 7.11 13.39 -31.55
CA LYS A 467 7.56 14.63 -32.18
C LYS A 467 9.08 14.79 -32.18
N ILE A 468 9.77 14.21 -31.20
CA ILE A 468 11.22 14.34 -31.05
C ILE A 468 11.95 13.20 -31.77
N ASN A 469 11.51 11.95 -31.58
CA ASN A 469 12.26 10.75 -31.97
C ASN A 469 11.68 10.01 -33.19
N SER A 470 10.57 10.48 -33.79
CA SER A 470 9.87 9.76 -34.89
C SER A 470 9.51 8.30 -34.55
N ASP A 471 9.18 8.05 -33.28
CA ASP A 471 8.81 6.74 -32.74
C ASP A 471 7.61 6.12 -33.51
N THR A 472 7.72 4.81 -33.79
CA THR A 472 6.76 4.02 -34.59
C THR A 472 5.79 3.20 -33.74
N VAL A 473 6.00 3.10 -32.42
CA VAL A 473 5.11 2.35 -31.52
C VAL A 473 3.74 3.01 -31.47
N SER A 474 2.66 2.25 -31.70
CA SER A 474 1.27 2.76 -31.63
C SER A 474 0.93 3.31 -30.24
N PHE A 475 0.06 4.33 -30.16
CA PHE A 475 -0.27 4.97 -28.88
C PHE A 475 -0.94 3.95 -27.97
N ALA A 476 -1.79 3.08 -28.53
CA ALA A 476 -2.47 2.02 -27.82
C ALA A 476 -1.47 1.00 -27.23
N SER A 477 -0.46 0.58 -28.00
CA SER A 477 0.55 -0.37 -27.53
C SER A 477 1.42 0.21 -26.40
N ALA A 478 1.86 1.47 -26.55
CA ALA A 478 2.61 2.17 -25.52
C ALA A 478 1.81 2.27 -24.20
N THR A 479 0.54 2.65 -24.32
CA THR A 479 -0.35 2.80 -23.17
C THR A 479 -0.65 1.47 -22.49
N GLU A 480 -0.98 0.43 -23.26
CA GLU A 480 -1.26 -0.90 -22.69
C GLU A 480 -0.03 -1.48 -21.97
N THR A 481 1.16 -1.29 -22.54
CA THR A 481 2.43 -1.71 -21.91
C THR A 481 2.66 -0.99 -20.58
N PHE A 482 2.46 0.33 -20.53
CA PHE A 482 2.64 1.11 -19.30
C PHE A 482 1.69 0.68 -18.19
N PHE A 483 0.38 0.62 -18.47
CA PHE A 483 -0.65 0.39 -17.46
C PHE A 483 -0.75 -1.07 -16.98
N LYS A 484 -0.05 -2.01 -17.65
CA LYS A 484 0.14 -3.40 -17.18
C LYS A 484 1.32 -3.57 -16.20
N THR A 485 2.10 -2.53 -15.97
CA THR A 485 3.25 -2.58 -15.07
C THR A 485 2.82 -2.50 -13.60
N ASP A 486 3.46 -3.26 -12.71
CA ASP A 486 3.23 -3.21 -11.26
C ASP A 486 3.95 -2.01 -10.62
N PHE A 487 3.24 -0.90 -10.45
CA PHE A 487 3.76 0.26 -9.71
C PHE A 487 3.51 0.16 -8.20
N LEU A 488 2.67 -0.77 -7.74
CA LEU A 488 2.32 -0.91 -6.33
C LEU A 488 3.45 -1.56 -5.53
N ALA A 489 4.21 -2.48 -6.11
CA ALA A 489 5.29 -3.19 -5.42
C ALA A 489 6.37 -2.23 -4.87
N ALA A 490 6.79 -1.25 -5.66
CA ALA A 490 7.78 -0.25 -5.26
C ALA A 490 7.29 0.60 -4.07
N VAL A 491 6.05 1.11 -4.16
CA VAL A 491 5.43 1.91 -3.10
C VAL A 491 5.27 1.09 -1.82
N THR A 492 4.80 -0.16 -1.95
CA THR A 492 4.58 -1.07 -0.81
C THR A 492 5.91 -1.42 -0.14
N GLY A 493 6.95 -1.72 -0.93
CA GLY A 493 8.27 -2.03 -0.43
C GLY A 493 8.89 -0.87 0.35
N LYS A 494 8.81 0.36 -0.18
CA LYS A 494 9.28 1.55 0.55
C LYS A 494 8.43 1.88 1.77
N LEU A 495 7.12 1.66 1.72
CA LEU A 495 6.25 1.82 2.88
C LEU A 495 6.69 0.95 4.05
N VAL A 496 6.90 -0.35 3.80
CA VAL A 496 7.13 -1.33 4.87
C VAL A 496 8.60 -1.46 5.29
N PHE A 497 9.56 -1.06 4.44
CA PHE A 497 10.99 -1.14 4.77
C PHE A 497 11.69 0.22 4.87
N GLY A 498 11.31 1.18 4.03
CA GLY A 498 11.97 2.50 3.97
C GLY A 498 11.39 3.51 4.94
N GLU A 499 10.10 3.84 4.80
CA GLU A 499 9.49 4.96 5.51
C GLU A 499 9.39 4.76 7.01
N ILE A 500 9.17 3.52 7.47
CA ILE A 500 9.20 3.22 8.91
C ILE A 500 10.53 3.72 9.50
N ILE A 501 11.66 3.50 8.81
CA ILE A 501 12.97 3.99 9.25
C ILE A 501 13.03 5.52 9.16
N ASN A 502 12.53 6.09 8.07
CA ASN A 502 12.54 7.55 7.86
C ASN A 502 11.80 8.29 9.00
N TYR A 503 10.72 7.71 9.56
CA TYR A 503 10.00 8.27 10.70
C TYR A 503 10.84 8.35 11.99
N PHE A 504 11.87 7.51 12.15
CA PHE A 504 12.77 7.57 13.30
C PHE A 504 14.03 8.42 13.04
N ILE A 505 14.16 9.07 11.88
CA ILE A 505 15.33 9.91 11.55
C ILE A 505 14.90 11.39 11.53
N PRO A 506 15.67 12.32 12.14
CA PRO A 506 15.30 13.73 12.22
C PRO A 506 15.48 14.50 10.91
N PHE A 507 15.92 13.85 9.83
CA PHE A 507 16.07 14.43 8.50
C PHE A 507 15.53 13.45 7.46
N HIS A 508 15.01 13.99 6.35
CA HIS A 508 14.43 13.20 5.28
C HIS A 508 15.50 12.53 4.41
N ILE A 509 15.37 11.23 4.15
CA ILE A 509 16.23 10.49 3.22
C ILE A 509 15.40 10.09 1.99
N ASN A 510 15.69 10.70 0.83
CA ASN A 510 14.96 10.47 -0.42
C ASN A 510 14.86 8.98 -0.79
N ARG A 511 15.92 8.20 -0.55
CA ARG A 511 15.95 6.76 -0.86
C ARG A 511 14.91 5.94 -0.07
N LEU A 512 14.42 6.47 1.04
CA LEU A 512 13.42 5.82 1.89
C LEU A 512 11.98 6.25 1.55
N ASP A 513 11.81 7.18 0.61
CA ASP A 513 10.52 7.80 0.29
C ASP A 513 9.68 6.94 -0.67
N ARG A 514 8.45 6.59 -0.27
CA ARG A 514 7.54 5.77 -1.09
C ARG A 514 6.95 6.51 -2.30
N ALA A 515 6.86 7.84 -2.25
CA ALA A 515 6.36 8.64 -3.36
C ALA A 515 7.42 8.83 -4.44
N ILE A 516 8.70 8.98 -4.06
CA ILE A 516 9.81 8.96 -5.02
C ILE A 516 9.86 7.58 -5.71
N ALA A 517 9.64 6.50 -4.95
CA ALA A 517 9.57 5.17 -5.55
C ALA A 517 8.39 4.98 -6.52
N LEU A 518 7.26 5.69 -6.34
CA LEU A 518 6.18 5.69 -7.32
C LEU A 518 6.59 6.42 -8.61
N GLU A 519 7.28 7.57 -8.48
CA GLU A 519 7.80 8.34 -9.62
C GLU A 519 8.79 7.51 -10.44
N GLU A 520 9.76 6.88 -9.76
CA GLU A 520 10.77 6.00 -10.37
C GLU A 520 10.12 4.75 -10.98
N ALA A 521 9.07 4.18 -10.37
CA ALA A 521 8.36 3.04 -10.95
C ALA A 521 7.64 3.40 -12.26
N TRP A 522 7.06 4.61 -12.38
CA TRP A 522 6.52 5.09 -13.66
C TRP A 522 7.63 5.31 -14.69
N GLU A 523 8.79 5.81 -14.28
CA GLU A 523 9.95 5.98 -15.14
C GLU A 523 10.45 4.62 -15.67
N ASP A 524 10.50 3.60 -14.82
CA ASP A 524 10.80 2.23 -15.22
C ASP A 524 9.71 1.63 -16.15
N GLY A 525 8.45 1.97 -15.91
CA GLY A 525 7.34 1.63 -16.82
C GLY A 525 7.52 2.24 -18.21
N TRP A 526 8.00 3.48 -18.30
CA TRP A 526 8.34 4.14 -19.56
C TRP A 526 9.49 3.45 -20.29
N HIS A 527 10.52 2.97 -19.56
CA HIS A 527 11.66 2.27 -20.16
C HIS A 527 11.29 0.99 -20.93
N GLN A 528 10.11 0.42 -20.67
CA GLN A 528 9.59 -0.71 -21.45
C GLN A 528 9.05 -0.30 -22.83
N ILE A 529 8.79 0.99 -23.05
CA ILE A 529 8.24 1.56 -24.28
C ILE A 529 9.38 2.17 -25.11
N ASP A 530 10.15 3.07 -24.52
CA ASP A 530 11.31 3.70 -25.16
C ASP A 530 12.53 3.57 -24.23
N LYS A 531 13.56 2.88 -24.73
CA LYS A 531 14.80 2.62 -24.01
C LYS A 531 15.81 3.76 -24.10
N GLU A 532 15.70 4.63 -25.11
CA GLU A 532 16.69 5.66 -25.39
C GLU A 532 16.46 6.92 -24.56
N LYS A 533 15.20 7.35 -24.44
CA LYS A 533 14.86 8.58 -23.73
C LYS A 533 13.67 8.41 -22.81
N ASN A 534 13.88 8.72 -21.53
CA ASN A 534 12.83 8.73 -20.54
C ASN A 534 12.18 10.12 -20.42
N VAL A 535 11.04 10.31 -21.09
CA VAL A 535 10.32 11.60 -21.07
C VAL A 535 9.74 11.88 -19.69
N LEU A 536 9.33 10.86 -18.92
CA LEU A 536 8.77 11.04 -17.58
C LEU A 536 9.82 11.46 -16.55
N ALA A 537 11.05 10.92 -16.65
CA ALA A 537 12.16 11.29 -15.79
C ALA A 537 12.75 12.68 -16.13
N GLY A 538 12.53 13.15 -17.36
CA GLY A 538 12.97 14.47 -17.82
C GLY A 538 12.24 15.64 -17.15
N SER A 539 12.79 16.84 -17.31
CA SER A 539 12.18 18.08 -16.80
C SER A 539 10.77 18.30 -17.33
N PHE A 540 9.84 18.67 -16.46
CA PHE A 540 8.49 19.09 -16.86
C PHE A 540 8.52 20.26 -17.85
N ASN A 541 9.55 21.12 -17.81
CA ASN A 541 9.68 22.29 -18.68
C ASN A 541 9.82 21.92 -20.16
N GLN A 542 10.11 20.66 -20.52
CA GLN A 542 10.03 20.20 -21.91
C GLN A 542 8.62 20.34 -22.52
N THR A 543 7.59 20.46 -21.67
CA THR A 543 6.20 20.71 -22.09
C THR A 543 5.92 22.19 -22.37
N VAL A 544 6.83 23.11 -22.01
CA VAL A 544 6.70 24.56 -22.24
C VAL A 544 7.02 24.85 -23.70
N ASN A 545 5.99 24.75 -24.55
CA ASN A 545 6.09 24.97 -25.98
C ASN A 545 4.73 25.41 -26.54
N ASN A 546 4.72 26.44 -27.39
CA ASN A 546 3.49 26.99 -27.97
C ASN A 546 2.85 26.05 -29.01
N ARG A 547 3.50 24.94 -29.39
CA ARG A 547 2.96 23.88 -30.27
C ARG A 547 2.50 22.64 -29.51
N LEU A 548 2.60 22.65 -28.18
CA LEU A 548 2.12 21.58 -27.31
C LEU A 548 0.89 22.07 -26.53
N PRO A 549 0.04 21.14 -26.08
CA PRO A 549 -1.10 21.50 -25.26
C PRO A 549 -0.71 22.19 -23.95
N ALA A 550 -1.55 23.08 -23.46
CA ALA A 550 -1.47 23.57 -22.09
C ALA A 550 -1.82 22.43 -21.11
N VAL A 551 -1.05 22.33 -20.02
CA VAL A 551 -1.17 21.26 -19.04
C VAL A 551 -1.56 21.90 -17.71
N PHE A 552 -2.63 21.42 -17.08
CA PHE A 552 -3.08 21.83 -15.75
C PHE A 552 -3.15 20.62 -14.83
N ILE A 553 -2.15 20.50 -13.96
CA ILE A 553 -2.08 19.44 -12.96
C ILE A 553 -2.65 19.99 -11.65
N ASN A 554 -3.82 19.50 -11.27
CA ASN A 554 -4.55 19.98 -10.11
C ASN A 554 -4.06 19.29 -8.82
N THR A 555 -3.81 20.06 -7.78
CA THR A 555 -3.44 19.57 -6.44
C THR A 555 -4.16 20.39 -5.37
N THR A 556 -4.21 19.91 -4.14
CA THR A 556 -4.84 20.62 -3.02
C THR A 556 -3.77 21.02 -2.01
N GLU A 557 -3.70 22.30 -1.65
CA GLU A 557 -2.79 22.78 -0.59
C GLU A 557 -3.45 22.55 0.79
N VAL A 558 -2.78 21.79 1.66
CA VAL A 558 -3.31 21.41 2.98
C VAL A 558 -3.50 22.62 3.89
N GLU A 559 -2.55 23.56 3.87
CA GLU A 559 -2.53 24.71 4.78
C GLU A 559 -3.65 25.73 4.50
N THR A 560 -4.17 25.79 3.26
CA THR A 560 -5.16 26.79 2.86
C THR A 560 -6.48 26.18 2.37
N GLY A 561 -6.49 24.88 2.03
CA GLY A 561 -7.62 24.23 1.37
C GLY A 561 -7.85 24.69 -0.06
N LEU A 562 -6.95 25.49 -0.65
CA LEU A 562 -7.07 25.96 -2.02
C LEU A 562 -6.68 24.86 -3.01
N GLN A 563 -7.38 24.84 -4.14
CA GLN A 563 -6.93 24.13 -5.33
C GLN A 563 -5.75 24.88 -5.95
N CYS A 564 -4.60 24.24 -6.01
CA CYS A 564 -3.40 24.75 -6.65
C CYS A 564 -3.12 23.99 -7.95
N ILE A 565 -2.35 24.61 -8.85
CA ILE A 565 -2.11 24.11 -10.20
C ILE A 565 -0.62 24.17 -10.50
N TRP A 566 -0.07 23.04 -10.99
CA TRP A 566 1.21 23.01 -11.67
C TRP A 566 0.97 23.02 -13.18
N SER A 567 1.50 24.02 -13.89
CA SER A 567 1.21 24.23 -15.33
C SER A 567 2.44 24.68 -16.12
N ASN A 568 2.44 24.35 -17.42
CA ASN A 568 3.39 24.83 -18.42
C ASN A 568 3.06 26.23 -18.97
N THR A 569 1.99 26.86 -18.48
CA THR A 569 1.61 28.25 -18.76
C THR A 569 1.49 29.05 -17.47
N ILE A 570 1.62 30.38 -17.55
CA ILE A 570 1.35 31.28 -16.43
C ILE A 570 -0.15 31.53 -16.36
N ILE A 571 -0.74 31.28 -15.19
CA ILE A 571 -2.19 31.27 -14.97
C ILE A 571 -2.72 32.59 -14.36
N ASP A 572 -2.10 33.74 -14.63
CA ASP A 572 -2.43 35.01 -13.99
C ASP A 572 -3.88 35.48 -14.18
N SER A 573 -4.51 35.03 -15.26
CA SER A 573 -5.91 35.30 -15.60
C SER A 573 -6.93 34.49 -14.78
N LEU A 574 -6.49 33.51 -13.99
CA LEU A 574 -7.36 32.69 -13.15
C LEU A 574 -7.58 33.34 -11.77
N PRO A 575 -8.72 33.06 -11.09
CA PRO A 575 -8.97 33.54 -9.74
C PRO A 575 -7.89 33.08 -8.76
N LEU A 576 -7.41 33.96 -7.88
CA LEU A 576 -6.37 33.66 -6.88
C LEU A 576 -5.08 33.05 -7.47
N SER A 577 -4.75 33.38 -8.73
CA SER A 577 -3.61 32.83 -9.48
C SER A 577 -2.28 32.93 -8.73
N LYS A 578 -2.02 34.04 -8.04
CA LYS A 578 -0.79 34.24 -7.23
C LYS A 578 -0.64 33.19 -6.12
N GLN A 579 -1.75 32.72 -5.54
CA GLN A 579 -1.77 31.68 -4.53
C GLN A 579 -1.80 30.28 -5.15
N ARG A 580 -2.42 30.12 -6.32
CA ARG A 580 -2.67 28.80 -6.93
C ARG A 580 -1.56 28.32 -7.86
N ASP A 581 -0.77 29.19 -8.48
CA ASP A 581 0.35 28.79 -9.37
C ASP A 581 1.55 28.29 -8.56
N VAL A 582 1.65 26.96 -8.42
CA VAL A 582 2.69 26.32 -7.60
C VAL A 582 4.08 26.55 -8.21
N SER A 583 4.20 26.41 -9.53
CA SER A 583 5.48 26.57 -10.23
C SER A 583 6.03 27.99 -10.04
N ARG A 584 5.18 29.03 -10.14
CA ARG A 584 5.59 30.42 -9.94
C ARG A 584 6.02 30.75 -8.51
N ARG A 585 5.35 30.14 -7.53
CA ARG A 585 5.66 30.35 -6.10
C ARG A 585 7.01 29.73 -5.72
N VAL A 586 7.27 28.53 -6.23
CA VAL A 586 8.41 27.71 -5.80
C VAL A 586 9.65 27.95 -6.67
N LYS A 587 9.48 28.25 -7.96
CA LYS A 587 10.56 28.53 -8.94
C LYS A 587 11.61 27.42 -9.02
N THR A 588 11.15 26.17 -9.04
CA THR A 588 12.00 24.98 -9.15
C THR A 588 11.63 24.18 -10.39
N ASP A 589 12.64 23.59 -11.02
CA ASP A 589 12.42 22.59 -12.05
C ASP A 589 12.24 21.21 -11.40
N ILE A 590 11.21 20.49 -11.80
CA ILE A 590 10.90 19.14 -11.31
C ILE A 590 10.74 18.19 -12.48
N ALA A 591 10.92 16.90 -12.22
CA ALA A 591 10.67 15.89 -13.25
C ALA A 591 9.19 15.85 -13.64
N TYR A 592 8.90 15.39 -14.85
CA TYR A 592 7.53 15.29 -15.34
C TYR A 592 6.71 14.29 -14.50
N SER A 593 7.29 13.15 -14.14
CA SER A 593 6.73 12.18 -13.18
C SER A 593 6.40 12.82 -11.84
N THR A 594 7.29 13.65 -11.30
CA THR A 594 7.11 14.37 -10.05
C THR A 594 5.96 15.39 -10.14
N ALA A 595 5.86 16.12 -11.25
CA ALA A 595 4.74 17.03 -11.51
C ALA A 595 3.40 16.28 -11.54
N ILE A 596 3.34 15.14 -12.22
CA ILE A 596 2.17 14.24 -12.21
C ILE A 596 1.85 13.79 -10.78
N ASN A 597 2.88 13.42 -10.00
CA ASN A 597 2.71 12.88 -8.67
C ASN A 597 2.10 13.89 -7.67
N LEU A 598 2.28 15.20 -7.88
CA LEU A 598 1.65 16.24 -7.05
C LEU A 598 0.12 16.09 -6.99
N SER A 599 -0.49 15.63 -8.09
CA SER A 599 -1.93 15.40 -8.19
C SER A 599 -2.37 14.05 -7.65
N THR A 600 -1.45 13.10 -7.43
CA THR A 600 -1.72 11.73 -6.99
C THR A 600 -1.26 11.46 -5.55
N ARG A 601 -0.93 12.49 -4.77
CA ARG A 601 -0.53 12.38 -3.35
C ARG A 601 -1.75 12.08 -2.45
N PHE A 602 -2.26 10.86 -2.50
CA PHE A 602 -3.34 10.40 -1.63
C PHE A 602 -2.76 9.81 -0.33
N PRO A 603 -2.76 10.51 0.83
CA PRO A 603 -1.91 10.19 1.99
C PRO A 603 -2.02 8.76 2.55
N LEU A 604 -3.13 8.06 2.32
CA LEU A 604 -3.28 6.65 2.67
C LEU A 604 -2.35 5.71 1.87
N ILE A 605 -1.92 6.12 0.68
CA ILE A 605 -1.07 5.33 -0.23
C ILE A 605 0.23 6.07 -0.56
N SER A 606 0.16 7.37 -0.86
CA SER A 606 1.31 8.22 -1.20
C SER A 606 1.29 9.48 -0.33
N PRO A 607 2.37 9.81 0.39
CA PRO A 607 2.39 10.93 1.33
C PRO A 607 2.24 12.29 0.63
N GLY A 608 1.72 13.27 1.35
CA GLY A 608 1.63 14.66 0.88
C GLY A 608 3.00 15.20 0.48
N ALA A 609 3.05 15.94 -0.62
CA ALA A 609 4.26 16.54 -1.15
C ALA A 609 4.61 17.81 -0.36
N ALA A 610 5.76 17.81 0.32
CA ALA A 610 6.29 18.98 0.99
C ALA A 610 7.09 19.84 0.01
N ILE A 611 6.69 21.11 -0.13
CA ILE A 611 7.43 22.09 -0.93
C ILE A 611 7.74 23.31 -0.07
N TYR A 612 8.99 23.74 -0.11
CA TYR A 612 9.42 24.94 0.60
C TYR A 612 9.25 26.19 -0.25
N ASP A 613 8.33 27.07 0.15
CA ASP A 613 8.19 28.40 -0.43
C ASP A 613 9.27 29.31 0.15
N LYS A 614 10.34 29.50 -0.62
CA LYS A 614 11.48 30.34 -0.22
C LYS A 614 11.08 31.79 0.05
N GLN A 615 10.05 32.32 -0.61
CA GLN A 615 9.65 33.73 -0.49
C GLN A 615 8.96 33.98 0.86
N ASN A 616 8.03 33.09 1.23
CA ASN A 616 7.29 33.21 2.48
C ASN A 616 7.97 32.50 3.65
N ARG A 617 9.07 31.77 3.40
CA ARG A 617 9.80 30.92 4.36
C ARG A 617 8.92 29.87 5.03
N ILE A 618 7.89 29.41 4.34
CA ILE A 618 6.90 28.44 4.84
C ILE A 618 7.01 27.15 4.01
N ARG A 619 7.01 26.01 4.69
CA ARG A 619 6.81 24.70 4.06
C ARG A 619 5.31 24.46 3.92
N ARG A 620 4.87 24.08 2.72
CA ARG A 620 3.47 23.75 2.45
C ARG A 620 3.34 22.35 1.89
N HIS A 621 2.17 21.74 2.11
CA HIS A 621 1.89 20.37 1.72
C HIS A 621 0.83 20.33 0.64
N PHE A 622 1.12 19.52 -0.37
CA PHE A 622 0.26 19.32 -1.53
C PHE A 622 -0.22 17.87 -1.55
N ILE A 623 -1.53 17.68 -1.56
CA ILE A 623 -2.19 16.38 -1.62
C ILE A 623 -2.98 16.25 -2.92
N ASP A 624 -3.55 15.06 -3.14
CA ASP A 624 -4.35 14.73 -4.31
C ASP A 624 -5.40 15.82 -4.61
N GLY A 625 -5.50 16.22 -5.88
CA GLY A 625 -6.42 17.27 -6.32
C GLY A 625 -7.90 16.92 -6.03
N GLY A 626 -8.22 15.62 -5.92
CA GLY A 626 -9.55 15.13 -5.63
C GLY A 626 -10.02 15.38 -4.20
N TYR A 627 -9.18 15.91 -3.31
CA TYR A 627 -9.62 16.46 -2.02
C TYR A 627 -10.47 17.72 -2.20
N TYR A 628 -10.20 18.50 -3.26
CA TYR A 628 -10.95 19.71 -3.57
C TYR A 628 -12.08 19.44 -4.57
N GLU A 629 -11.74 18.98 -5.77
CA GLU A 629 -12.64 18.77 -6.90
C GLU A 629 -12.03 17.66 -7.77
N ASN A 630 -12.75 16.55 -7.99
CA ASN A 630 -12.14 15.33 -8.51
C ASN A 630 -12.08 15.25 -10.03
N THR A 631 -12.81 16.10 -10.76
CA THR A 631 -13.11 15.91 -12.19
C THR A 631 -12.26 16.77 -13.12
N GLY A 632 -11.56 17.78 -12.58
CA GLY A 632 -10.77 18.74 -13.33
C GLY A 632 -11.62 19.79 -14.06
N ALA A 633 -12.94 19.74 -13.92
CA ALA A 633 -13.89 20.60 -14.63
C ALA A 633 -13.81 22.06 -14.17
N GLU A 634 -13.54 22.31 -12.88
CA GLU A 634 -13.49 23.67 -12.34
C GLU A 634 -12.34 24.48 -12.95
N THR A 635 -11.13 23.90 -12.95
CA THR A 635 -9.96 24.51 -13.60
C THR A 635 -10.18 24.69 -15.09
N LEU A 636 -10.80 23.72 -15.76
CA LEU A 636 -11.07 23.84 -17.20
C LEU A 636 -12.07 24.97 -17.50
N LEU A 637 -13.12 25.12 -16.69
CA LEU A 637 -14.07 26.23 -16.79
C LEU A 637 -13.39 27.59 -16.64
N GLU A 638 -12.51 27.73 -15.64
CA GLU A 638 -11.75 28.98 -15.43
C GLU A 638 -10.83 29.30 -16.62
N VAL A 639 -10.13 28.29 -17.14
CA VAL A 639 -9.29 28.43 -18.33
C VAL A 639 -10.12 28.87 -19.54
N MET A 640 -11.23 28.18 -19.85
CA MET A 640 -12.05 28.54 -21.01
C MET A 640 -12.70 29.94 -20.89
N LYS A 641 -13.00 30.39 -19.67
CA LYS A 641 -13.44 31.77 -19.41
C LYS A 641 -12.30 32.78 -19.64
N ALA A 642 -11.11 32.50 -19.14
CA ALA A 642 -9.94 33.35 -19.31
C ALA A 642 -9.54 33.54 -20.78
N LEU A 643 -9.73 32.52 -21.62
CA LEU A 643 -9.40 32.56 -23.06
C LEU A 643 -10.38 33.36 -23.92
N LYS A 644 -11.53 33.79 -23.38
CA LYS A 644 -12.55 34.59 -24.09
C LYS A 644 -12.92 34.01 -25.47
N LEU A 645 -13.25 32.72 -25.48
CA LEU A 645 -13.47 31.91 -26.69
C LEU A 645 -14.56 32.45 -27.64
N ASN A 646 -15.55 33.21 -27.12
CA ASN A 646 -16.62 33.83 -27.89
C ASN A 646 -16.15 34.71 -29.06
N ASN A 647 -14.97 35.31 -28.95
CA ASN A 647 -14.46 36.24 -29.95
C ASN A 647 -13.57 35.57 -31.02
N LYS A 648 -13.53 34.23 -31.04
CA LYS A 648 -12.60 33.46 -31.90
C LYS A 648 -13.38 32.53 -32.83
N PRO A 649 -12.88 32.28 -34.06
CA PRO A 649 -13.55 31.43 -35.04
C PRO A 649 -13.32 29.94 -34.71
N ILE A 650 -13.85 29.49 -33.58
CA ILE A 650 -13.64 28.14 -33.06
C ILE A 650 -14.95 27.46 -32.68
N LYS A 651 -14.93 26.13 -32.68
CA LYS A 651 -15.95 25.32 -32.01
C LYS A 651 -15.29 24.55 -30.87
N PRO A 652 -15.60 24.86 -29.59
CA PRO A 652 -15.00 24.17 -28.46
C PRO A 652 -15.64 22.78 -28.28
N TYR A 653 -14.80 21.78 -28.09
CA TYR A 653 -15.17 20.41 -27.71
C TYR A 653 -14.56 20.11 -26.35
N VAL A 654 -15.39 19.77 -25.36
CA VAL A 654 -14.91 19.29 -24.06
C VAL A 654 -15.08 17.78 -24.02
N LEU A 655 -13.99 17.05 -23.79
CA LEU A 655 -14.01 15.63 -23.44
C LEU A 655 -13.85 15.51 -21.93
N GLN A 656 -14.93 15.16 -21.25
CA GLN A 656 -14.97 14.97 -19.80
C GLN A 656 -14.88 13.46 -19.49
N PHE A 657 -13.77 13.03 -18.92
CA PHE A 657 -13.60 11.65 -18.44
C PHE A 657 -14.11 11.54 -17.01
N ASN A 658 -15.09 10.68 -16.79
CA ASN A 658 -15.77 10.49 -15.52
C ASN A 658 -15.66 9.03 -15.06
N PHE A 659 -15.59 8.85 -13.76
CA PHE A 659 -15.66 7.56 -13.09
C PHE A 659 -16.91 7.53 -12.22
N GLY A 660 -17.93 6.81 -12.66
CA GLY A 660 -19.27 6.99 -12.14
C GLY A 660 -20.30 6.17 -12.88
N ASP A 661 -21.47 6.00 -12.28
CA ASP A 661 -22.66 5.71 -13.08
C ASP A 661 -22.98 6.97 -13.91
N ASP A 662 -23.50 6.81 -15.13
CA ASP A 662 -24.06 7.91 -15.96
C ASP A 662 -25.38 8.46 -15.36
N ASP A 663 -25.73 8.02 -14.15
CA ASP A 663 -26.96 8.42 -13.49
C ASP A 663 -26.79 9.84 -12.94
N THR A 664 -27.36 10.80 -13.67
CA THR A 664 -27.44 12.22 -13.27
C THR A 664 -28.12 12.45 -11.91
N THR A 665 -28.69 11.42 -11.29
CA THR A 665 -29.25 11.50 -9.95
C THR A 665 -28.17 11.51 -8.87
N ILE A 666 -28.09 12.61 -8.11
CA ILE A 666 -27.24 12.72 -6.93
C ILE A 666 -27.76 11.75 -5.87
N LYS A 667 -27.13 10.58 -5.75
CA LYS A 667 -27.49 9.56 -4.75
C LYS A 667 -27.19 10.06 -3.34
N SER A 668 -28.22 10.36 -2.55
CA SER A 668 -28.08 10.67 -1.13
C SER A 668 -28.01 9.39 -0.30
N LYS A 669 -27.06 9.31 0.63
CA LYS A 669 -27.01 8.24 1.64
C LYS A 669 -27.41 8.83 2.99
N SER A 670 -28.41 8.23 3.63
CA SER A 670 -28.79 8.63 4.98
C SER A 670 -27.69 8.27 5.99
N VAL A 671 -27.40 9.20 6.90
CA VAL A 671 -26.56 8.94 8.07
C VAL A 671 -27.40 8.18 9.08
N LYS A 672 -27.08 6.90 9.31
CA LYS A 672 -27.88 5.98 10.14
C LYS A 672 -27.28 5.70 11.52
N ALA A 673 -26.00 5.97 11.72
CA ALA A 673 -25.28 5.67 12.95
C ALA A 673 -24.14 6.67 13.17
N PHE A 674 -23.80 6.92 14.43
CA PHE A 674 -22.77 7.90 14.83
C PHE A 674 -23.01 9.29 14.21
N SER A 675 -24.27 9.76 14.24
CA SER A 675 -24.72 10.87 13.42
C SER A 675 -23.82 12.10 13.49
N GLU A 676 -23.50 12.60 14.69
CA GLU A 676 -22.63 13.78 14.84
C GLU A 676 -21.24 13.58 14.22
N VAL A 677 -20.61 12.41 14.41
CA VAL A 677 -19.29 12.11 13.83
C VAL A 677 -19.38 11.96 12.31
N MET A 678 -20.41 11.26 11.84
CA MET A 678 -20.63 11.01 10.41
C MET A 678 -21.13 12.24 9.66
N GLU A 679 -21.79 13.18 10.33
CA GLU A 679 -22.15 14.49 9.79
C GLU A 679 -20.90 15.35 9.55
N VAL A 680 -19.95 15.35 10.49
CA VAL A 680 -18.66 16.03 10.31
C VAL A 680 -17.83 15.35 9.22
N VAL A 681 -17.54 14.05 9.38
CA VAL A 681 -16.66 13.32 8.45
C VAL A 681 -17.30 13.20 7.06
N GLY A 682 -18.59 12.83 7.02
CA GLY A 682 -19.36 12.72 5.79
C GLY A 682 -19.59 14.07 5.14
N GLY A 683 -19.85 15.14 5.90
CA GLY A 683 -19.98 16.49 5.36
C GLY A 683 -18.70 16.96 4.68
N ILE A 684 -17.54 16.84 5.33
CA ILE A 684 -16.24 17.18 4.76
C ILE A 684 -15.97 16.37 3.49
N TYR A 685 -16.18 15.05 3.55
CA TYR A 685 -15.89 14.17 2.41
C TYR A 685 -16.87 14.35 1.24
N ASN A 686 -18.15 14.53 1.50
CA ASN A 686 -19.18 14.69 0.47
C ASN A 686 -19.15 16.08 -0.18
N THR A 687 -18.60 17.10 0.50
CA THR A 687 -18.42 18.44 -0.07
C THR A 687 -17.60 18.39 -1.36
N ARG A 688 -16.55 17.56 -1.44
CA ARG A 688 -15.73 17.39 -2.66
C ARG A 688 -16.55 16.85 -3.85
N SER A 689 -17.45 15.90 -3.59
CA SER A 689 -18.32 15.29 -4.60
C SER A 689 -19.39 16.28 -5.05
N GLY A 690 -19.99 17.01 -4.11
CA GLY A 690 -20.91 18.10 -4.42
C GLY A 690 -20.27 19.17 -5.30
N ARG A 691 -19.04 19.57 -4.97
CA ARG A 691 -18.25 20.52 -5.77
C ARG A 691 -17.96 20.02 -7.18
N SER A 692 -17.59 18.74 -7.30
CA SER A 692 -17.34 18.09 -8.60
C SER A 692 -18.57 18.16 -9.50
N ASN A 693 -19.76 17.85 -8.97
CA ASN A 693 -21.02 17.92 -9.72
C ASN A 693 -21.34 19.35 -10.19
N VAL A 694 -21.16 20.33 -9.29
CA VAL A 694 -21.41 21.75 -9.60
C VAL A 694 -20.43 22.27 -10.66
N ALA A 695 -19.15 21.92 -10.56
CA ALA A 695 -18.12 22.30 -11.53
C ALA A 695 -18.42 21.76 -12.93
N GLN A 696 -18.79 20.48 -13.04
CA GLN A 696 -19.20 19.88 -14.31
C GLN A 696 -20.43 20.53 -14.90
N TYR A 697 -21.46 20.78 -14.08
CA TYR A 697 -22.67 21.46 -14.52
C TYR A 697 -22.36 22.83 -15.14
N TYR A 698 -21.58 23.66 -14.45
CA TYR A 698 -21.23 24.99 -14.97
C TYR A 698 -20.34 24.93 -16.21
N LEU A 699 -19.42 23.96 -16.27
CA LEU A 699 -18.62 23.74 -17.48
C LEU A 699 -19.52 23.36 -18.66
N GLN A 700 -20.46 22.45 -18.47
CA GLN A 700 -21.41 22.05 -19.51
C GLN A 700 -22.28 23.22 -19.98
N GLN A 701 -22.80 24.05 -19.06
CA GLN A 701 -23.57 25.25 -19.43
C GLN A 701 -22.73 26.24 -20.23
N TYR A 702 -21.51 26.52 -19.77
CA TYR A 702 -20.62 27.45 -20.45
C TYR A 702 -20.27 26.96 -21.88
N VAL A 703 -19.96 25.67 -22.06
CA VAL A 703 -19.72 25.09 -23.39
C VAL A 703 -20.94 25.24 -24.30
N LYS A 704 -22.15 25.07 -23.76
CA LYS A 704 -23.40 25.25 -24.51
C LYS A 704 -23.59 26.70 -24.95
N GLU A 705 -23.27 27.68 -24.11
CA GLU A 705 -23.29 29.11 -24.47
C GLU A 705 -22.33 29.43 -25.63
N LEU A 706 -21.18 28.76 -25.68
CA LEU A 706 -20.20 28.88 -26.77
C LEU A 706 -20.61 28.15 -28.08
N ASN A 707 -21.82 27.57 -28.15
CA ASN A 707 -22.22 26.65 -29.21
C ASN A 707 -21.24 25.47 -29.42
N GLY A 708 -20.58 25.05 -28.33
CA GLY A 708 -19.65 23.92 -28.30
C GLY A 708 -20.34 22.58 -28.09
N ALA A 709 -19.52 21.53 -27.98
CA ALA A 709 -19.95 20.18 -27.62
C ALA A 709 -19.29 19.74 -26.32
N PHE A 710 -20.09 19.30 -25.35
CA PHE A 710 -19.62 18.68 -24.11
C PHE A 710 -19.91 17.18 -24.20
N ILE A 711 -18.86 16.36 -24.19
CA ILE A 711 -18.92 14.92 -24.39
C ILE A 711 -18.45 14.25 -23.10
N SER A 712 -19.36 13.56 -22.42
CA SER A 712 -19.03 12.83 -21.20
C SER A 712 -18.69 11.37 -21.52
N LEU A 713 -17.54 10.92 -21.01
CA LEU A 713 -17.05 9.55 -21.17
C LEU A 713 -17.02 8.89 -19.79
N TYR A 714 -17.93 7.95 -19.55
CA TYR A 714 -18.07 7.30 -18.24
C TYR A 714 -17.41 5.92 -18.20
N LEU A 715 -16.55 5.70 -17.21
CA LEU A 715 -16.17 4.36 -16.79
C LEU A 715 -17.10 3.92 -15.63
N PRO A 716 -17.92 2.86 -15.80
CA PRO A 716 -18.94 2.49 -14.82
C PRO A 716 -18.36 2.10 -13.45
N LEU A 717 -19.10 2.40 -12.37
CA LEU A 717 -18.77 2.09 -10.98
C LEU A 717 -18.84 0.58 -10.69
N ASN A 718 -17.81 -0.15 -11.10
CA ASN A 718 -17.64 -1.55 -10.73
C ASN A 718 -16.23 -1.79 -10.19
N THR A 719 -16.05 -1.59 -8.89
CA THR A 719 -14.74 -1.73 -8.22
C THR A 719 -14.16 -3.14 -8.32
N ARG A 720 -15.03 -4.16 -8.46
CA ARG A 720 -14.58 -5.55 -8.71
C ARG A 720 -13.99 -5.73 -10.11
N LYS A 721 -14.51 -5.01 -11.11
CA LYS A 721 -14.00 -5.07 -12.48
C LYS A 721 -12.84 -4.10 -12.72
N PHE A 722 -12.89 -2.93 -12.08
CA PHE A 722 -11.95 -1.82 -12.20
C PHE A 722 -11.51 -1.35 -10.79
N PRO A 723 -10.60 -2.09 -10.14
CA PRO A 723 -10.14 -1.78 -8.79
C PRO A 723 -9.33 -0.48 -8.75
N MET A 724 -9.43 0.25 -7.63
CA MET A 724 -8.67 1.48 -7.42
C MET A 724 -7.29 1.14 -6.84
N ASN A 725 -6.30 0.95 -7.71
CA ASN A 725 -4.98 0.50 -7.30
C ASN A 725 -3.86 1.13 -8.16
N TRP A 726 -2.60 0.90 -7.80
CA TRP A 726 -1.40 1.22 -8.58
C TRP A 726 -0.82 0.01 -9.34
N ILE A 727 -1.65 -1.02 -9.52
CA ILE A 727 -1.42 -2.18 -10.38
C ILE A 727 -2.77 -2.55 -10.99
N LEU A 728 -2.77 -2.94 -12.27
CA LEU A 728 -3.95 -3.48 -12.94
C LEU A 728 -3.60 -4.86 -13.50
N SER A 729 -4.40 -5.86 -13.16
CA SER A 729 -4.30 -7.17 -13.81
C SER A 729 -4.51 -7.06 -15.32
N ASN A 730 -3.95 -8.00 -16.09
CA ASN A 730 -4.21 -8.13 -17.51
C ASN A 730 -5.72 -8.33 -17.77
N THR A 731 -6.44 -9.03 -16.90
CA THR A 731 -7.90 -9.12 -16.99
C THR A 731 -8.56 -7.76 -16.82
N ALA A 732 -8.14 -6.93 -15.85
CA ALA A 732 -8.67 -5.58 -15.69
C ALA A 732 -8.40 -4.69 -16.91
N VAL A 733 -7.18 -4.71 -17.44
CA VAL A 733 -6.80 -3.98 -18.67
C VAL A 733 -7.58 -4.48 -19.88
N THR A 734 -7.79 -5.81 -20.01
CA THR A 734 -8.58 -6.39 -21.11
C THR A 734 -10.06 -6.02 -21.02
N ARG A 735 -10.64 -6.06 -19.81
CA ARG A 735 -12.01 -5.59 -19.55
C ARG A 735 -12.16 -4.12 -19.94
N LEU A 736 -11.16 -3.31 -19.58
CA LEU A 736 -11.12 -1.90 -19.92
C LEU A 736 -11.06 -1.75 -21.44
N ASN A 737 -10.10 -2.38 -22.11
CA ASN A 737 -9.97 -2.37 -23.57
C ASN A 737 -11.27 -2.73 -24.30
N LYS A 738 -11.97 -3.78 -23.84
CA LYS A 738 -13.26 -4.23 -24.39
C LYS A 738 -14.38 -3.21 -24.15
N ALA A 739 -14.44 -2.61 -22.97
CA ALA A 739 -15.39 -1.53 -22.69
C ALA A 739 -15.12 -0.30 -23.57
N LEU A 740 -13.84 0.03 -23.78
CA LEU A 740 -13.42 1.14 -24.64
C LEU A 740 -13.75 0.91 -26.12
N GLU A 741 -13.59 -0.30 -26.64
CA GLU A 741 -13.98 -0.63 -28.01
C GLU A 741 -15.48 -0.42 -28.25
N GLN A 742 -16.31 -0.74 -27.25
CA GLN A 742 -17.75 -0.46 -27.33
C GLN A 742 -18.06 1.05 -27.31
N MET A 743 -17.24 1.85 -26.63
CA MET A 743 -17.36 3.31 -26.60
C MET A 743 -16.89 3.98 -27.90
N VAL A 744 -15.81 3.48 -28.52
CA VAL A 744 -15.22 4.12 -29.72
C VAL A 744 -15.82 3.57 -31.03
N ILE A 745 -16.16 2.28 -31.11
CA ILE A 745 -16.44 1.58 -32.38
C ILE A 745 -17.93 1.27 -32.62
N LYS A 746 -18.73 0.88 -31.60
CA LYS A 746 -20.12 0.40 -31.81
C LYS A 746 -21.19 1.50 -31.77
N ASN A 747 -22.17 1.42 -32.68
CA ASN A 747 -23.45 2.16 -32.61
C ASN A 747 -24.20 1.74 -31.33
N PRO A 748 -24.57 2.64 -30.42
CA PRO A 748 -25.29 2.27 -29.21
C PRO A 748 -26.80 2.38 -29.40
N SER A 749 -27.49 1.50 -28.70
CA SER A 749 -28.94 1.40 -28.58
C SER A 749 -29.53 2.29 -27.47
N ASP A 750 -28.78 3.30 -26.99
CA ASP A 750 -29.20 4.18 -25.89
C ASP A 750 -29.14 5.67 -26.28
N THR A 751 -30.14 6.45 -25.86
CA THR A 751 -30.49 7.74 -26.49
C THR A 751 -29.58 8.92 -26.11
N SER A 752 -28.98 8.93 -24.93
CA SER A 752 -27.97 9.94 -24.50
C SER A 752 -26.60 9.67 -25.14
N ASP A 753 -26.15 8.41 -25.10
CA ASP A 753 -24.88 7.92 -25.67
C ASP A 753 -24.81 8.14 -27.20
N LEU A 754 -25.96 8.10 -27.88
CA LEU A 754 -26.08 8.42 -29.31
C LEU A 754 -25.70 9.85 -29.66
N LYS A 755 -25.98 10.85 -28.79
CA LYS A 755 -25.66 12.26 -29.07
C LYS A 755 -24.16 12.51 -28.92
N ASP A 756 -23.58 12.04 -27.83
CA ASP A 756 -22.17 12.24 -27.51
C ASP A 756 -21.28 11.49 -28.50
N LYS A 757 -21.62 10.26 -28.87
CA LYS A 757 -20.91 9.52 -29.94
C LYS A 757 -21.12 10.13 -31.32
N ARG A 758 -22.26 10.75 -31.61
CA ARG A 758 -22.46 11.52 -32.85
C ARG A 758 -21.60 12.78 -32.88
N GLU A 759 -21.51 13.55 -31.78
CA GLU A 759 -20.64 14.73 -31.71
C GLU A 759 -19.15 14.35 -31.73
N LEU A 760 -18.78 13.25 -31.07
CA LEU A 760 -17.46 12.65 -31.14
C LEU A 760 -17.17 12.25 -32.60
N ARG A 761 -18.07 11.52 -33.28
CA ARG A 761 -17.94 11.26 -34.72
C ARG A 761 -17.91 12.53 -35.55
N LYS A 762 -18.67 13.58 -35.25
CA LYS A 762 -18.60 14.87 -35.96
C LYS A 762 -17.26 15.57 -35.76
N LEU A 763 -16.54 15.35 -34.66
CA LEU A 763 -15.15 15.80 -34.53
C LEU A 763 -14.22 15.04 -35.48
N PHE A 764 -14.56 13.80 -35.82
CA PHE A 764 -13.67 12.82 -36.44
C PHE A 764 -13.99 12.40 -37.89
N VAL A 765 -15.21 12.60 -38.38
CA VAL A 765 -15.62 12.48 -39.80
C VAL A 765 -14.97 13.59 -40.65
N TYR A 766 -14.24 14.52 -40.02
CA TYR A 766 -13.46 15.57 -40.67
C TYR A 766 -12.25 15.09 -41.48
N ARG A 767 -11.93 13.78 -41.51
CA ARG A 767 -10.93 13.18 -42.42
C ARG A 767 -11.18 11.68 -42.63
N GLN A 768 -11.70 11.32 -43.81
CA GLN A 768 -10.95 10.37 -44.64
C GLN A 768 -9.95 11.17 -45.47
#